data_AF-A0A8C0YL92-F1
#
_entry.id   AF-A0A8C0YL92-F1
#
_cell.length_a   1.000
_cell.length_b   1.000
_cell.length_c   1.000
_cell.angle_alpha   90.00
_cell.angle_beta   90.00
_cell.angle_gamma   90.00
#
_symmetry.space_group_name_H-M   'P 1'
#
loop_
_entity.id
_entity.type
_entity.pdbx_description
1 polymer ?
#
loop_
_entity_poly.entity_id
_entity_poly.type
_entity_poly.pdbx_seq_one_letter_code
_entity_poly.pdbx_strand_id
1 'polypeptide(L)'
;FWAPPLRGPVRLMETHCSRKSRPVRDTLRRVKVKENRRQGELNGPSSVYVQVVGAGSRDSGASLYVFSEYNRYLFNCGEGTQRLMQEHKMKIAHLDNIFLTRMSWETVGGLSGMILTLKDTGVPQCVLSGPPQLILFICILSAAVRPYTEPQYKDDTMTVSQVPLFCECHLIFTLFPTISSESDSHLKDVTESICAVCVCVCCKLRPADVTRDSSLVVAYVCKLHSKKGNFLVLKAKEMGLPVGTAAIGPIIEALKAGKTVTHDGKEIRPEELCTPADPGPVFIVVDCPSEDFIQLLCTNHILQRHQTGGSEDSAALVVHMTPESVLDTDQYKSWMERFPSSTEHLVMNEQTFTPHNTRSHKLQTQLNLIHPEIFPPLKLYKTKEPRASLRTPNIRAECLMKFQLRPKLEWQRDAIPSCDSEEFVKEAAEVPNFFEEVEECRKFQTAESISTSGEKFPEIVFLGTGSSLPMKIRNVSGTLVNISSSQSLLLDCGEGTFGQLCRHYGDDVDEILSRLSTIFVSHLHADHHTGLIHLLLERERALNSLGKAFSPVYLIAPVQIMTWLNQYHDHCQQILSQINIIPSKFLCDGAEIPTVETKSFIQAVLKKNDLLKFQTCYVRHCKNAFACSLTHQSGWQLVFSGDTMPCDAVVNIGKNATLLIHEATLEDGMEEEACEKRHSTTSQAIGIGMKMNAEFIVLNHFSQRYAKIPLFSDDFNSKVGISFDHMRLFPLLTSSVFTSLVNSCNASILLSFLRNVPPYFHP
;
A
#
# COMPACT_ATOMS: atom_id res chain seq x y z
N PHE A 1 11.67 -6.11 -19.27
CA PHE A 1 11.41 -6.56 -17.89
C PHE A 1 9.94 -6.82 -17.59
N TRP A 2 9.03 -6.40 -18.46
CA TRP A 2 7.70 -6.99 -18.64
C TRP A 2 7.66 -7.58 -20.04
N ALA A 3 7.56 -8.91 -20.19
CA ALA A 3 7.44 -9.49 -21.52
C ALA A 3 5.99 -9.29 -22.00
N PRO A 4 5.73 -8.58 -23.11
CA PRO A 4 4.44 -8.74 -23.77
C PRO A 4 4.36 -10.17 -24.33
N PRO A 5 3.18 -10.80 -24.39
CA PRO A 5 3.04 -12.06 -25.10
C PRO A 5 3.49 -11.89 -26.54
N LEU A 6 4.29 -12.84 -27.02
CA LEU A 6 4.79 -12.91 -28.39
C LEU A 6 3.59 -12.84 -29.36
N ARG A 7 3.53 -11.78 -30.18
CA ARG A 7 2.57 -11.69 -31.29
C ARG A 7 2.99 -12.63 -32.40
N GLY A 8 2.39 -13.82 -32.45
CA GLY A 8 2.29 -14.63 -33.68
C GLY A 8 1.00 -14.28 -34.43
N PRO A 9 0.95 -14.39 -35.77
CA PRO A 9 -0.26 -14.10 -36.54
C PRO A 9 -1.22 -15.28 -36.42
N VAL A 10 -2.13 -15.24 -35.45
CA VAL A 10 -3.25 -16.20 -35.39
C VAL A 10 -4.37 -15.67 -36.28
N ARG A 11 -4.64 -16.38 -37.38
CA ARG A 11 -5.86 -16.23 -38.18
C ARG A 11 -7.05 -16.48 -37.26
N LEU A 12 -7.87 -15.46 -37.07
CA LEU A 12 -9.19 -15.58 -36.46
C LEU A 12 -10.04 -16.51 -37.32
N MET A 13 -10.33 -17.70 -36.82
CA MET A 13 -11.45 -18.52 -37.29
C MET A 13 -12.64 -18.16 -36.40
N GLU A 14 -13.63 -17.52 -36.99
CA GLU A 14 -14.87 -17.13 -36.32
C GLU A 14 -15.65 -18.39 -35.91
N THR A 15 -15.84 -18.59 -34.61
CA THR A 15 -16.91 -19.45 -34.09
C THR A 15 -17.82 -18.62 -33.19
N HIS A 16 -19.06 -18.52 -33.63
CA HIS A 16 -20.15 -17.79 -32.98
C HIS A 16 -20.44 -18.35 -31.57
N CYS A 17 -20.27 -17.51 -30.55
CA CYS A 17 -21.07 -17.63 -29.32
C CYS A 17 -21.40 -16.24 -28.77
N SER A 18 -22.69 -15.92 -28.74
CA SER A 18 -23.24 -14.62 -28.41
C SER A 18 -23.23 -14.34 -26.90
N ARG A 19 -22.28 -13.54 -26.42
CA ARG A 19 -22.44 -12.72 -25.21
C ARG A 19 -22.09 -11.29 -25.54
N LYS A 20 -23.08 -10.39 -25.47
CA LYS A 20 -22.93 -8.95 -25.73
C LYS A 20 -21.84 -8.38 -24.81
N SER A 21 -20.72 -7.95 -25.39
CA SER A 21 -19.75 -7.10 -24.70
C SER A 21 -20.41 -5.76 -24.37
N ARG A 22 -20.31 -5.34 -23.10
CA ARG A 22 -20.71 -3.98 -22.70
C ARG A 22 -19.74 -2.99 -23.38
N PRO A 23 -20.23 -1.82 -23.85
CA PRO A 23 -19.33 -0.80 -24.40
C PRO A 23 -18.41 -0.27 -23.29
N VAL A 24 -17.14 -0.12 -23.62
CA VAL A 24 -16.13 0.55 -22.78
C VAL A 24 -16.67 1.94 -22.40
N ARG A 25 -16.79 2.24 -21.09
CA ARG A 25 -17.16 3.59 -20.62
C ARG A 25 -16.17 4.59 -21.23
N ASP A 26 -16.69 5.60 -21.91
CA ASP A 26 -15.94 6.56 -22.71
C ASP A 26 -15.02 7.44 -21.83
N THR A 27 -13.80 6.97 -21.56
CA THR A 27 -12.75 7.66 -20.77
C THR A 27 -12.31 8.97 -21.43
N LEU A 28 -12.53 9.11 -22.74
CA LEU A 28 -12.23 10.32 -23.51
C LEU A 28 -13.22 11.47 -23.27
N ARG A 29 -14.41 11.18 -22.74
CA ARG A 29 -15.44 12.22 -22.49
C ARG A 29 -14.98 13.23 -21.43
N ARG A 30 -14.25 12.80 -20.39
CA ARG A 30 -13.70 13.69 -19.35
C ARG A 30 -12.49 14.48 -19.86
N VAL A 31 -11.62 13.87 -20.69
CA VAL A 31 -10.50 14.57 -21.33
C VAL A 31 -11.03 15.71 -22.20
N LYS A 32 -12.07 15.43 -23.01
CA LYS A 32 -12.78 16.46 -23.80
C LYS A 32 -13.45 17.53 -22.93
N VAL A 33 -14.03 17.18 -21.79
CA VAL A 33 -14.60 18.16 -20.84
C VAL A 33 -13.50 19.00 -20.16
N LYS A 34 -12.34 18.42 -19.83
CA LYS A 34 -11.16 19.15 -19.32
C LYS A 34 -10.58 20.08 -20.39
N GLU A 35 -10.46 19.63 -21.63
CA GLU A 35 -9.98 20.45 -22.76
C GLU A 35 -10.92 21.62 -23.06
N ASN A 36 -12.24 21.41 -23.03
CA ASN A 36 -13.23 22.46 -23.20
C ASN A 36 -13.23 23.50 -22.06
N ARG A 37 -12.78 23.13 -20.85
CA ARG A 37 -12.68 24.06 -19.70
C ARG A 37 -11.40 24.89 -19.69
N ARG A 38 -10.32 24.41 -20.30
CA ARG A 38 -9.04 25.13 -20.41
C ARG A 38 -9.11 26.43 -21.23
N GLN A 39 -10.21 26.68 -21.94
CA GLN A 39 -10.40 27.88 -22.78
C GLN A 39 -11.02 29.08 -22.03
N GLY A 40 -11.24 29.02 -20.70
CA GLY A 40 -11.78 30.14 -19.90
C GLY A 40 -11.02 30.41 -18.58
N GLU A 41 -11.34 31.51 -17.89
CA GLU A 41 -10.81 31.81 -16.55
C GLU A 41 -11.25 30.76 -15.52
N LEU A 42 -10.29 30.22 -14.76
CA LEU A 42 -10.51 29.14 -13.79
C LEU A 42 -11.39 29.62 -12.62
N ASN A 43 -12.61 29.11 -12.54
CA ASN A 43 -13.47 29.28 -11.37
C ASN A 43 -13.24 28.11 -10.40
N GLY A 44 -12.85 28.40 -9.17
CA GLY A 44 -12.53 27.39 -8.16
C GLY A 44 -13.69 26.44 -7.84
N PRO A 45 -13.38 25.23 -7.33
CA PRO A 45 -14.38 24.23 -7.00
C PRO A 45 -15.27 24.65 -5.84
N SER A 46 -16.51 24.14 -5.85
CA SER A 46 -17.52 24.37 -4.82
C SER A 46 -17.33 23.48 -3.58
N SER A 47 -16.71 22.31 -3.76
CA SER A 47 -16.45 21.36 -2.68
C SER A 47 -15.04 20.80 -2.81
N VAL A 48 -14.28 20.84 -1.72
CA VAL A 48 -12.95 20.22 -1.64
C VAL A 48 -12.81 19.57 -0.28
N TYR A 49 -12.30 18.35 -0.26
CA TYR A 49 -12.07 17.55 0.93
C TYR A 49 -10.64 17.07 0.97
N VAL A 50 -10.07 17.08 2.17
CA VAL A 50 -8.80 16.47 2.52
C VAL A 50 -9.11 15.25 3.39
N GLN A 51 -8.85 14.04 2.90
CA GLN A 51 -9.26 12.80 3.56
C GLN A 51 -8.05 11.92 3.89
N VAL A 52 -7.99 11.41 5.12
CA VAL A 52 -6.98 10.44 5.54
C VAL A 52 -7.27 9.08 4.90
N VAL A 53 -6.27 8.48 4.24
CA VAL A 53 -6.32 7.11 3.74
C VAL A 53 -5.62 6.19 4.75
N GLY A 54 -4.30 6.31 4.85
CA GLY A 54 -3.48 5.70 5.91
C GLY A 54 -3.08 6.74 6.93
N ALA A 55 -3.24 6.44 8.22
CA ALA A 55 -3.04 7.41 9.29
C ALA A 55 -1.56 7.60 9.68
N GLY A 56 -0.66 6.74 9.18
CA GLY A 56 0.74 6.70 9.58
C GLY A 56 1.04 5.71 10.71
N SER A 57 0.08 4.85 11.06
CA SER A 57 0.30 3.77 12.02
C SER A 57 1.41 2.82 11.53
N ARG A 58 1.97 2.04 12.45
CA ARG A 58 3.06 1.12 12.14
C ARG A 58 2.72 0.14 11.01
N ASP A 59 1.46 -0.31 10.93
CA ASP A 59 0.99 -1.25 9.91
C ASP A 59 0.44 -0.57 8.63
N SER A 60 0.35 0.77 8.59
CA SER A 60 -0.15 1.53 7.45
C SER A 60 0.51 2.91 7.35
N GLY A 61 1.35 3.10 6.33
CA GLY A 61 2.01 4.37 6.04
C GLY A 61 1.04 5.55 5.86
N ALA A 62 1.54 6.77 6.14
CA ALA A 62 0.76 8.00 6.04
C ALA A 62 0.43 8.30 4.57
N SER A 63 -0.86 8.44 4.26
CA SER A 63 -1.33 8.80 2.91
C SER A 63 -2.61 9.63 2.97
N LEU A 64 -2.66 10.69 2.15
CA LEU A 64 -3.72 11.69 2.16
C LEU A 64 -4.37 11.81 0.79
N TYR A 65 -5.68 11.68 0.73
CA TYR A 65 -6.45 11.79 -0.50
C TYR A 65 -7.25 13.08 -0.54
N VAL A 66 -6.92 13.95 -1.49
CA VAL A 66 -7.61 15.23 -1.69
C VAL A 66 -8.50 15.10 -2.91
N PHE A 67 -9.76 15.53 -2.81
CA PHE A 67 -10.68 15.44 -3.93
C PHE A 67 -11.66 16.59 -4.01
N SER A 68 -11.99 16.94 -5.26
CA SER A 68 -13.01 17.92 -5.62
C SER A 68 -13.96 17.35 -6.67
N GLU A 69 -14.88 18.19 -7.14
CA GLU A 69 -15.70 17.90 -8.33
C GLU A 69 -14.87 17.77 -9.63
N TYR A 70 -13.66 18.33 -9.67
CA TYR A 70 -12.84 18.40 -10.87
C TYR A 70 -11.67 17.42 -10.85
N ASN A 71 -10.93 17.32 -9.73
CA ASN A 71 -9.65 16.63 -9.65
C ASN A 71 -9.52 15.79 -8.37
N ARG A 72 -8.62 14.79 -8.42
CA ARG A 72 -8.23 13.95 -7.27
C ARG A 72 -6.72 13.85 -7.17
N TYR A 73 -6.23 13.86 -5.94
CA TYR A 73 -4.82 13.87 -5.61
C TYR A 73 -4.56 12.89 -4.48
N LEU A 74 -3.36 12.30 -4.50
CA LEU A 74 -2.85 11.48 -3.42
C LEU A 74 -1.51 12.05 -2.97
N PHE A 75 -1.34 12.30 -1.67
CA PHE A 75 -0.04 12.62 -1.09
C PHE A 75 0.47 11.37 -0.38
N ASN A 76 1.66 10.93 -0.79
CA ASN A 76 2.30 9.66 -0.44
C ASN A 76 1.49 8.42 -0.83
N CYS A 77 2.19 7.36 -1.22
CA CYS A 77 1.62 6.09 -1.63
C CYS A 77 2.47 4.95 -1.05
N GLY A 78 2.46 4.85 0.28
CA GLY A 78 3.09 3.76 1.00
C GLY A 78 2.42 2.41 0.74
N GLU A 79 3.07 1.36 1.22
CA GLU A 79 2.57 -0.01 1.18
C GLU A 79 1.13 -0.11 1.72
N GLY A 80 0.24 -0.85 1.02
CA GLY A 80 -1.15 -1.05 1.44
C GLY A 80 -2.13 0.08 1.09
N THR A 81 -1.65 1.25 0.62
CA THR A 81 -2.54 2.39 0.27
C THR A 81 -3.63 1.98 -0.73
N GLN A 82 -3.28 1.20 -1.76
CA GLN A 82 -4.21 0.71 -2.75
C GLN A 82 -5.29 -0.21 -2.13
N ARG A 83 -4.89 -1.09 -1.20
CA ARG A 83 -5.81 -1.99 -0.47
C ARG A 83 -6.79 -1.20 0.39
N LEU A 84 -6.33 -0.17 1.09
CA LEU A 84 -7.19 0.71 1.91
C LEU A 84 -8.19 1.49 1.07
N MET A 85 -7.75 2.04 -0.07
CA MET A 85 -8.65 2.72 -0.99
C MET A 85 -9.74 1.76 -1.50
N GLN A 86 -9.41 0.50 -1.79
CA GLN A 86 -10.40 -0.50 -2.18
C GLN A 86 -11.33 -0.89 -1.03
N GLU A 87 -10.81 -1.18 0.16
CA GLU A 87 -11.55 -1.50 1.40
C GLU A 87 -12.72 -0.54 1.57
N HIS A 88 -12.42 0.75 1.49
CA HIS A 88 -13.34 1.85 1.74
C HIS A 88 -14.01 2.43 0.49
N LYS A 89 -13.91 1.74 -0.66
CA LYS A 89 -14.57 2.12 -1.92
C LYS A 89 -14.21 3.54 -2.40
N MET A 90 -12.96 3.95 -2.16
CA MET A 90 -12.43 5.22 -2.65
C MET A 90 -12.22 5.17 -4.18
N LYS A 91 -12.44 6.30 -4.86
CA LYS A 91 -12.45 6.36 -6.33
C LYS A 91 -11.04 6.48 -6.91
N ILE A 92 -10.37 5.35 -7.16
CA ILE A 92 -9.04 5.28 -7.80
C ILE A 92 -9.09 5.62 -9.30
N ALA A 93 -10.18 5.28 -9.99
CA ALA A 93 -10.39 5.44 -11.44
C ALA A 93 -10.24 6.88 -11.99
N HIS A 94 -10.06 7.85 -11.10
CA HIS A 94 -10.03 9.27 -11.42
C HIS A 94 -8.87 9.99 -10.74
N LEU A 95 -7.88 9.27 -10.19
CA LEU A 95 -6.69 9.84 -9.59
C LEU A 95 -5.88 10.57 -10.67
N ASP A 96 -5.74 11.89 -10.51
CA ASP A 96 -5.10 12.75 -11.51
C ASP A 96 -3.60 12.96 -11.18
N ASN A 97 -3.26 13.05 -9.89
CA ASN A 97 -1.91 13.34 -9.43
C ASN A 97 -1.54 12.56 -8.16
N ILE A 98 -0.26 12.18 -8.05
CA ILE A 98 0.37 11.68 -6.82
C ILE A 98 1.56 12.57 -6.48
N PHE A 99 1.58 13.11 -5.26
CA PHE A 99 2.66 13.94 -4.73
C PHE A 99 3.41 13.16 -3.65
N LEU A 100 4.73 13.02 -3.76
CA LEU A 100 5.56 12.24 -2.84
C LEU A 100 6.45 13.17 -2.02
N THR A 101 6.46 13.02 -0.70
CA THR A 101 7.24 13.91 0.18
C THR A 101 8.71 13.52 0.24
N ARG A 102 9.06 12.24 0.03
CA ARG A 102 10.44 11.73 0.07
C ARG A 102 10.60 10.46 -0.77
N MET A 103 11.84 9.98 -0.90
CA MET A 103 12.17 8.72 -1.60
C MET A 103 12.46 7.62 -0.58
N SER A 104 11.43 7.20 0.16
CA SER A 104 11.51 6.12 1.15
C SER A 104 10.41 5.09 0.92
N TRP A 105 10.59 3.84 1.38
CA TRP A 105 9.57 2.82 1.19
C TRP A 105 8.20 3.19 1.79
N GLU A 106 8.19 3.91 2.91
CA GLU A 106 6.95 4.41 3.54
C GLU A 106 6.13 5.34 2.62
N THR A 107 6.78 6.00 1.65
CA THR A 107 6.14 6.95 0.74
C THR A 107 5.93 6.39 -0.67
N VAL A 108 6.79 5.47 -1.13
CA VAL A 108 6.75 4.92 -2.49
C VAL A 108 6.33 3.45 -2.60
N GLY A 109 6.29 2.71 -1.49
CA GLY A 109 6.18 1.25 -1.50
C GLY A 109 4.91 0.70 -2.17
N GLY A 110 3.82 1.45 -2.15
CA GLY A 110 2.55 1.09 -2.80
C GLY A 110 2.43 1.57 -4.26
N LEU A 111 3.42 2.29 -4.80
CA LEU A 111 3.32 2.85 -6.16
C LEU A 111 3.24 1.77 -7.23
N SER A 112 3.94 0.65 -7.07
CA SER A 112 3.92 -0.45 -8.04
C SER A 112 2.49 -1.01 -8.21
N GLY A 113 1.84 -1.38 -7.11
CA GLY A 113 0.45 -1.84 -7.07
C GLY A 113 -0.55 -0.78 -7.52
N MET A 114 -0.32 0.49 -7.13
CA MET A 114 -1.16 1.62 -7.55
C MET A 114 -1.09 1.84 -9.06
N ILE A 115 0.10 1.88 -9.66
CA ILE A 115 0.30 2.10 -11.10
C ILE A 115 -0.34 0.99 -11.93
N LEU A 116 -0.20 -0.27 -11.50
CA LEU A 116 -0.86 -1.41 -12.14
C LEU A 116 -2.39 -1.27 -12.08
N THR A 117 -2.92 -0.90 -10.91
CA THR A 117 -4.36 -0.66 -10.71
C THR A 117 -4.87 0.49 -11.60
N LEU A 118 -4.13 1.59 -11.70
CA LEU A 118 -4.49 2.74 -12.55
C LEU A 118 -4.53 2.35 -14.04
N LYS A 119 -3.55 1.56 -14.49
CA LYS A 119 -3.49 1.05 -15.86
C LYS A 119 -4.67 0.13 -16.17
N ASP A 120 -4.98 -0.80 -15.28
CA ASP A 120 -6.10 -1.73 -15.43
C ASP A 120 -7.46 -1.02 -15.42
N THR A 121 -7.57 0.06 -14.63
CA THR A 121 -8.79 0.88 -14.57
C THR A 121 -8.95 1.79 -15.80
N GLY A 122 -7.93 1.87 -16.66
CA GLY A 122 -7.94 2.69 -17.88
C GLY A 122 -7.75 4.18 -17.61
N VAL A 123 -7.06 4.55 -16.52
CA VAL A 123 -6.68 5.96 -16.27
C VAL A 123 -5.62 6.36 -17.30
N PRO A 124 -5.90 7.34 -18.18
CA PRO A 124 -5.05 7.59 -19.35
C PRO A 124 -3.71 8.25 -18.99
N GLN A 125 -3.67 9.11 -17.97
CA GLN A 125 -2.45 9.76 -17.46
C GLN A 125 -2.62 10.13 -15.98
N CYS A 126 -1.67 9.72 -15.14
CA CYS A 126 -1.51 10.19 -13.77
C CYS A 126 -0.16 10.91 -13.67
N VAL A 127 -0.14 12.13 -13.12
CA VAL A 127 1.10 12.89 -12.91
C VAL A 127 1.71 12.46 -11.58
N LEU A 128 3.01 12.24 -11.56
CA LEU A 128 3.75 11.98 -10.33
C LEU A 128 4.74 13.11 -10.09
N SER A 129 4.70 13.68 -8.89
CA SER A 129 5.55 14.77 -8.45
C SER A 129 6.25 14.37 -7.16
N GLY A 130 7.48 14.81 -6.97
CA GLY A 130 8.29 14.48 -5.81
C GLY A 130 9.78 14.71 -6.07
N PRO A 131 10.65 14.16 -5.21
CA PRO A 131 12.10 14.29 -5.37
C PRO A 131 12.59 13.83 -6.75
N PRO A 132 13.67 14.43 -7.31
CA PRO A 132 14.13 14.13 -8.68
C PRO A 132 14.44 12.64 -8.96
N GLN A 133 14.85 11.89 -7.94
CA GLN A 133 15.14 10.44 -8.04
C GLN A 133 13.90 9.63 -8.45
N LEU A 134 12.71 10.18 -8.27
CA LEU A 134 11.44 9.58 -8.67
C LEU A 134 11.42 9.18 -10.15
N ILE A 135 12.08 9.94 -11.02
CA ILE A 135 12.16 9.63 -12.46
C ILE A 135 12.80 8.25 -12.68
N LEU A 136 13.89 7.98 -11.97
CA LEU A 136 14.62 6.73 -12.08
C LEU A 136 13.82 5.57 -11.49
N PHE A 137 13.11 5.83 -10.40
CA PHE A 137 12.20 4.85 -9.80
C PHE A 137 11.01 4.50 -10.73
N ILE A 138 10.41 5.50 -11.40
CA ILE A 138 9.28 5.29 -12.33
C ILE A 138 9.71 4.61 -13.63
N CYS A 139 10.90 4.89 -14.15
CA CYS A 139 11.45 4.20 -15.33
C CYS A 139 11.47 2.67 -15.16
N ILE A 140 11.52 2.19 -13.91
CA ILE A 140 11.42 0.78 -13.55
C ILE A 140 9.97 0.28 -13.64
N LEU A 141 8.99 1.13 -13.30
CA LEU A 141 7.61 0.74 -13.05
C LEU A 141 6.65 0.82 -14.25
N SER A 142 6.67 1.85 -15.12
CA SER A 142 5.88 1.91 -16.41
C SER A 142 5.84 3.32 -17.04
N ALA A 143 5.49 3.39 -18.35
CA ALA A 143 5.33 4.59 -19.19
C ALA A 143 3.99 5.38 -19.02
N ALA A 144 3.11 5.00 -18.08
CA ALA A 144 1.80 5.64 -17.89
C ALA A 144 1.84 6.91 -17.03
N VAL A 145 3.02 7.27 -16.55
CA VAL A 145 3.25 8.33 -15.57
C VAL A 145 4.21 9.35 -16.14
N ARG A 146 3.91 10.64 -15.89
CA ARG A 146 4.84 11.73 -16.21
C ARG A 146 5.42 12.29 -14.93
N PRO A 147 6.75 12.28 -14.76
CA PRO A 147 7.38 13.00 -13.67
C PRO A 147 7.19 14.50 -13.89
N TYR A 148 6.89 15.22 -12.82
CA TYR A 148 6.75 16.67 -12.84
C TYR A 148 7.84 17.32 -11.99
N THR A 149 8.75 18.02 -12.66
CA THR A 149 9.94 18.63 -12.05
C THR A 149 9.80 20.14 -11.85
N GLU A 150 8.71 20.75 -12.31
CA GLU A 150 8.52 22.21 -12.18
C GLU A 150 8.18 22.58 -10.73
N PRO A 151 8.56 23.78 -10.27
CA PRO A 151 8.31 24.24 -8.90
C PRO A 151 6.83 24.28 -8.50
N GLN A 152 5.91 24.46 -9.46
CA GLN A 152 4.48 24.57 -9.19
C GLN A 152 3.66 23.76 -10.18
N TYR A 153 2.72 22.97 -9.70
CA TYR A 153 1.70 22.29 -10.50
C TYR A 153 0.37 23.04 -10.41
N LYS A 154 -0.38 23.18 -11.51
CA LYS A 154 -1.65 23.92 -11.55
C LYS A 154 -2.71 23.20 -12.40
N ASP A 155 -3.93 23.10 -11.88
CA ASP A 155 -5.08 22.55 -12.58
C ASP A 155 -6.40 23.29 -12.28
N ASP A 156 -7.57 22.69 -12.49
CA ASP A 156 -8.87 23.35 -12.27
C ASP A 156 -9.21 23.60 -10.79
N THR A 157 -8.58 22.86 -9.87
CA THR A 157 -8.92 22.90 -8.44
C THR A 157 -7.95 23.76 -7.65
N MET A 158 -6.64 23.57 -7.87
CA MET A 158 -5.62 24.21 -7.04
C MET A 158 -4.28 24.41 -7.75
N THR A 159 -3.48 25.29 -7.17
CA THR A 159 -2.04 25.42 -7.43
C THR A 159 -1.28 24.75 -6.28
N VAL A 160 -0.37 23.84 -6.61
CA VAL A 160 0.47 23.10 -5.65
C VAL A 160 1.92 23.52 -5.86
N SER A 161 2.52 24.15 -4.86
CA SER A 161 3.93 24.56 -4.85
C SER A 161 4.77 23.52 -4.12
N GLN A 162 5.85 23.06 -4.76
CA GLN A 162 6.83 22.15 -4.17
C GLN A 162 7.87 22.96 -3.39
N VAL A 163 8.09 22.59 -2.13
CA VAL A 163 9.03 23.27 -1.23
C VAL A 163 10.13 22.27 -0.82
N PRO A 164 11.26 22.22 -1.55
CA PRO A 164 12.35 21.33 -1.21
C PRO A 164 13.11 21.80 0.03
N LEU A 165 13.44 20.85 0.91
CA LEU A 165 14.16 21.04 2.17
C LEU A 165 15.39 20.13 2.12
N PHE A 166 16.58 20.73 2.09
CA PHE A 166 17.87 20.02 2.00
C PHE A 166 18.63 20.08 3.32
N CYS A 167 18.87 18.92 3.94
CA CYS A 167 19.75 18.81 5.10
C CYS A 167 21.21 18.97 4.67
N GLU A 168 21.96 19.85 5.33
CA GLU A 168 23.39 20.07 5.08
C GLU A 168 24.24 18.91 5.63
N CYS A 169 24.07 17.71 5.08
CA CYS A 169 24.98 16.60 5.32
C CYS A 169 25.40 16.01 3.95
N HIS A 170 26.58 16.46 3.48
CA HIS A 170 27.43 15.92 2.39
C HIS A 170 27.61 16.71 1.08
N LEU A 171 27.08 17.94 0.93
CA LEU A 171 27.28 18.72 -0.31
C LEU A 171 28.53 19.62 -0.37
N ILE A 172 29.32 19.73 0.71
CA ILE A 172 30.59 20.49 0.70
C ILE A 172 31.77 19.55 0.39
N PHE A 173 31.74 18.79 -0.70
CA PHE A 173 33.00 18.21 -1.22
C PHE A 173 33.00 17.80 -2.70
N THR A 174 31.86 17.80 -3.40
CA THR A 174 31.80 17.32 -4.79
C THR A 174 31.63 18.39 -5.86
N LEU A 175 31.29 19.64 -5.51
CA LEU A 175 31.03 20.69 -6.51
C LEU A 175 32.10 21.78 -6.65
N PHE A 176 33.09 21.87 -5.75
CA PHE A 176 34.20 22.83 -5.87
C PHE A 176 35.52 22.27 -5.31
N PRO A 177 36.44 21.75 -6.13
CA PRO A 177 37.84 21.81 -5.77
C PRO A 177 38.31 23.25 -6.00
N THR A 178 38.87 23.88 -4.96
CA THR A 178 39.55 25.19 -4.96
C THR A 178 38.66 26.44 -4.98
N ILE A 179 38.33 26.96 -3.79
CA ILE A 179 38.42 28.41 -3.54
C ILE A 179 39.15 28.60 -2.20
N SER A 180 40.40 29.02 -2.30
CA SER A 180 41.20 29.51 -1.17
C SER A 180 40.59 30.78 -0.59
N SER A 181 40.63 30.85 0.75
CA SER A 181 40.56 32.05 1.60
C SER A 181 40.43 33.41 0.90
N GLU A 182 39.32 34.12 1.12
CA GLU A 182 39.31 35.46 1.74
C GLU A 182 37.89 36.08 1.80
N SER A 183 37.64 36.75 2.92
CA SER A 183 36.58 37.75 3.21
C SER A 183 35.12 37.30 3.46
N ASP A 184 34.77 37.35 4.75
CA ASP A 184 33.43 37.46 5.32
C ASP A 184 32.75 38.77 4.88
N SER A 185 31.74 38.72 4.01
CA SER A 185 30.66 39.74 3.93
C SER A 185 29.52 39.44 2.94
N HIS A 186 29.55 38.35 2.16
CA HIS A 186 28.53 38.08 1.12
C HIS A 186 27.63 36.84 1.38
N LEU A 187 27.39 36.44 2.64
CA LEU A 187 26.64 35.22 2.97
C LEU A 187 25.12 35.25 2.70
N LYS A 188 24.53 36.41 2.35
CA LYS A 188 23.07 36.54 2.10
C LYS A 188 22.67 36.39 0.63
N ASP A 189 23.55 36.68 -0.33
CA ASP A 189 23.25 36.51 -1.77
C ASP A 189 23.53 35.08 -2.28
N VAL A 190 24.29 34.30 -1.51
CA VAL A 190 24.72 32.96 -1.90
C VAL A 190 23.60 31.92 -1.73
N THR A 191 22.69 32.07 -0.77
CA THR A 191 21.58 31.11 -0.54
C THR A 191 20.48 31.19 -1.61
N GLU A 192 20.12 32.39 -2.10
CA GLU A 192 19.19 32.54 -3.23
C GLU A 192 19.81 32.05 -4.55
N SER A 193 21.10 32.31 -4.76
CA SER A 193 21.83 31.77 -5.93
C SER A 193 22.00 30.25 -5.86
N ILE A 194 22.25 29.63 -4.70
CA ILE A 194 22.33 28.17 -4.56
C ILE A 194 20.97 27.52 -4.84
N CYS A 195 19.86 28.13 -4.41
CA CYS A 195 18.51 27.63 -4.70
C CYS A 195 18.21 27.67 -6.20
N ALA A 196 18.56 28.77 -6.88
CA ALA A 196 18.40 28.89 -8.34
C ALA A 196 19.37 27.99 -9.13
N VAL A 197 20.60 27.80 -8.64
CA VAL A 197 21.62 26.95 -9.28
C VAL A 197 21.31 25.47 -9.10
N CYS A 198 20.85 25.00 -7.93
CA CYS A 198 20.44 23.60 -7.72
C CYS A 198 19.22 23.20 -8.58
N VAL A 199 18.24 24.09 -8.73
CA VAL A 199 17.10 23.88 -9.63
C VAL A 199 17.57 23.82 -11.10
N CYS A 200 18.48 24.71 -11.51
CA CYS A 200 19.03 24.73 -12.87
C CYS A 200 19.93 23.52 -13.18
N VAL A 201 20.66 22.99 -12.18
CA VAL A 201 21.49 21.78 -12.31
C VAL A 201 20.60 20.54 -12.40
N CYS A 202 19.58 20.39 -11.55
CA CYS A 202 18.66 19.24 -11.61
C CYS A 202 17.91 19.12 -12.94
N CYS A 203 17.56 20.24 -13.59
CA CYS A 203 16.91 20.24 -14.90
C CYS A 203 17.85 19.86 -16.07
N LYS A 204 19.16 19.74 -15.85
CA LYS A 204 20.18 19.45 -16.87
C LYS A 204 20.93 18.13 -16.65
N LEU A 205 20.69 17.41 -15.55
CA LEU A 205 21.36 16.14 -15.26
C LEU A 205 20.89 15.04 -16.22
N ARG A 206 21.84 14.28 -16.76
CA ARG A 206 21.52 13.04 -17.49
C ARG A 206 21.01 12.01 -16.47
N PRO A 207 20.11 11.09 -16.85
CA PRO A 207 19.59 10.06 -15.94
C PRO A 207 20.65 9.23 -15.21
N ALA A 208 21.90 9.19 -15.71
CA ALA A 208 23.02 8.49 -15.09
C ALA A 208 23.69 9.26 -13.94
N ASP A 209 23.39 10.55 -13.74
CA ASP A 209 24.09 11.44 -12.78
C ASP A 209 23.30 11.71 -11.48
N VAL A 210 22.08 11.16 -11.34
CA VAL A 210 21.21 11.39 -10.17
C VAL A 210 21.41 10.28 -9.13
N THR A 211 22.11 10.59 -8.05
CA THR A 211 22.35 9.68 -6.91
C THR A 211 21.29 9.84 -5.80
N ARG A 212 21.19 8.84 -4.92
CA ARG A 212 20.39 8.91 -3.67
C ARG A 212 20.68 10.21 -2.92
N ASP A 213 19.61 10.94 -2.59
CA ASP A 213 19.69 12.08 -1.69
C ASP A 213 18.75 11.86 -0.49
N SER A 214 19.30 11.28 0.58
CA SER A 214 18.57 11.13 1.86
C SER A 214 18.43 12.45 2.61
N SER A 215 19.03 13.54 2.11
CA SER A 215 18.97 14.86 2.70
C SER A 215 17.82 15.71 2.15
N LEU A 216 17.06 15.21 1.17
CA LEU A 216 15.95 15.95 0.55
C LEU A 216 14.58 15.46 1.02
N VAL A 217 13.78 16.40 1.53
CA VAL A 217 12.34 16.25 1.76
C VAL A 217 11.59 17.35 1.02
N VAL A 218 10.43 17.03 0.46
CA VAL A 218 9.57 17.97 -0.26
C VAL A 218 8.29 18.18 0.54
N ALA A 219 8.09 19.41 1.02
CA ALA A 219 6.82 19.88 1.52
C ALA A 219 5.97 20.44 0.38
N TYR A 220 4.65 20.49 0.57
CA TYR A 220 3.70 20.99 -0.43
C TYR A 220 2.80 22.08 0.14
N VAL A 221 2.77 23.23 -0.55
CA VAL A 221 1.80 24.29 -0.27
C VAL A 221 0.72 24.26 -1.33
N CYS A 222 -0.52 24.01 -0.92
CA CYS A 222 -1.66 23.80 -1.82
C CYS A 222 -2.66 24.94 -1.67
N LYS A 223 -2.74 25.81 -2.68
CA LYS A 223 -3.66 26.95 -2.72
C LYS A 223 -4.85 26.64 -3.63
N LEU A 224 -6.05 26.55 -3.04
CA LEU A 224 -7.27 26.38 -3.83
C LEU A 224 -7.51 27.59 -4.73
N HIS A 225 -8.14 27.37 -5.88
CA HIS A 225 -8.54 28.48 -6.73
C HIS A 225 -9.75 29.21 -6.12
N SER A 226 -9.73 30.54 -6.18
CA SER A 226 -10.82 31.38 -5.70
C SER A 226 -12.08 31.13 -6.51
N LYS A 227 -13.22 31.08 -5.84
CA LYS A 227 -14.52 30.90 -6.49
C LYS A 227 -15.19 32.27 -6.62
N LYS A 228 -15.61 32.60 -7.84
CA LYS A 228 -16.35 33.83 -8.11
C LYS A 228 -17.72 33.77 -7.42
N GLY A 229 -18.18 34.94 -6.97
CA GLY A 229 -19.50 35.11 -6.38
C GLY A 229 -20.64 34.58 -7.27
N ASN A 230 -21.70 34.09 -6.63
CA ASN A 230 -22.91 33.70 -7.32
C ASN A 230 -23.70 34.94 -7.72
N PHE A 231 -24.23 34.96 -8.94
CA PHE A 231 -25.13 36.01 -9.40
C PHE A 231 -26.53 35.80 -8.82
N LEU A 232 -27.07 36.83 -8.19
CA LEU A 232 -28.36 36.82 -7.51
C LEU A 232 -29.48 37.06 -8.53
N VAL A 233 -29.86 35.99 -9.23
CA VAL A 233 -30.86 36.00 -10.31
C VAL A 233 -32.19 36.66 -9.91
N LEU A 234 -32.66 36.39 -8.68
CA LEU A 234 -33.91 36.96 -8.17
C LEU A 234 -33.83 38.48 -8.02
N LYS A 235 -32.77 38.97 -7.37
CA LYS A 235 -32.52 40.40 -7.18
C LYS A 235 -32.29 41.13 -8.52
N ALA A 236 -31.62 40.48 -9.46
CA ALA A 236 -31.44 41.02 -10.80
C ALA A 236 -32.77 41.19 -11.54
N LYS A 237 -33.68 40.21 -11.41
CA LYS A 237 -35.04 40.27 -11.98
C LYS A 237 -35.86 41.40 -11.36
N GLU A 238 -35.74 41.61 -10.04
CA GLU A 238 -36.37 42.73 -9.33
C GLU A 238 -35.83 44.09 -9.80
N MET A 239 -34.55 44.16 -10.17
CA MET A 239 -33.90 45.36 -10.70
C MET A 239 -34.18 45.62 -12.19
N GLY A 240 -35.06 44.83 -12.83
CA GLY A 240 -35.46 45.02 -14.23
C GLY A 240 -34.45 44.52 -15.26
N LEU A 241 -33.40 43.79 -14.85
CA LEU A 241 -32.43 43.25 -15.78
C LEU A 241 -33.05 42.17 -16.67
N PRO A 242 -32.52 41.95 -17.90
CA PRO A 242 -33.10 41.07 -18.90
C PRO A 242 -32.83 39.57 -18.63
N VAL A 243 -33.08 39.14 -17.38
CA VAL A 243 -32.89 37.77 -16.88
C VAL A 243 -33.70 36.77 -17.71
N GLY A 244 -33.04 35.72 -18.20
CA GLY A 244 -33.66 34.70 -19.07
C GLY A 244 -33.55 34.99 -20.57
N THR A 245 -32.93 36.11 -20.96
CA THR A 245 -32.60 36.42 -22.35
C THR A 245 -31.10 36.28 -22.61
N ALA A 246 -30.68 36.21 -23.88
CA ALA A 246 -29.25 36.20 -24.23
C ALA A 246 -28.49 37.48 -23.77
N ALA A 247 -29.19 38.59 -23.57
CA ALA A 247 -28.61 39.88 -23.20
C ALA A 247 -28.08 39.93 -21.75
N ILE A 248 -28.53 39.03 -20.86
CA ILE A 248 -28.04 39.00 -19.47
C ILE A 248 -26.63 38.41 -19.34
N GLY A 249 -26.20 37.59 -20.29
CA GLY A 249 -24.91 36.88 -20.24
C GLY A 249 -23.71 37.81 -20.05
N PRO A 250 -23.51 38.82 -20.93
CA PRO A 250 -22.43 39.79 -20.80
C PRO A 250 -22.47 40.60 -19.50
N ILE A 251 -23.67 40.91 -18.99
CA ILE A 251 -23.86 41.64 -17.73
C ILE A 251 -23.39 40.78 -16.55
N ILE A 252 -23.77 39.49 -16.52
CA ILE A 252 -23.32 38.55 -15.48
C ILE A 252 -21.81 38.39 -15.52
N GLU A 253 -21.22 38.26 -16.71
CA GLU A 253 -19.78 38.08 -16.88
C GLU A 253 -19.00 39.32 -16.39
N ALA A 254 -19.43 40.53 -16.77
CA ALA A 254 -18.82 41.76 -16.32
C ALA A 254 -18.92 41.97 -14.81
N LEU A 255 -20.10 41.75 -14.21
CA LEU A 255 -20.30 41.87 -12.76
C LEU A 255 -19.49 40.81 -11.99
N LYS A 256 -19.42 39.57 -12.47
CA LYS A 256 -18.57 38.52 -11.87
C LYS A 256 -17.08 38.77 -12.07
N ALA A 257 -16.68 39.57 -13.06
CA ALA A 257 -15.31 40.04 -13.24
C ALA A 257 -15.00 41.28 -12.39
N GLY A 258 -15.93 41.72 -11.51
CA GLY A 258 -15.73 42.89 -10.65
C GLY A 258 -15.92 44.22 -11.36
N LYS A 259 -16.50 44.24 -12.57
CA LYS A 259 -16.75 45.46 -13.35
C LYS A 259 -18.16 45.97 -13.08
N THR A 260 -18.29 47.26 -12.80
CA THR A 260 -19.58 47.96 -12.77
C THR A 260 -20.18 47.99 -14.17
N VAL A 261 -21.48 47.73 -14.28
CA VAL A 261 -22.20 47.73 -15.56
C VAL A 261 -23.29 48.78 -15.53
N THR A 262 -23.42 49.55 -16.60
CA THR A 262 -24.55 50.48 -16.77
C THR A 262 -25.65 49.79 -17.56
N HIS A 263 -26.86 49.75 -17.02
CA HIS A 263 -28.05 49.23 -17.68
C HIS A 263 -29.22 50.19 -17.46
N ASP A 264 -29.90 50.59 -18.54
CA ASP A 264 -31.01 51.57 -18.52
C ASP A 264 -30.69 52.87 -17.74
N GLY A 265 -29.45 53.37 -17.91
CA GLY A 265 -28.98 54.60 -17.25
C GLY A 265 -28.63 54.46 -15.77
N LYS A 266 -28.76 53.27 -15.19
CA LYS A 266 -28.39 52.96 -13.80
C LYS A 266 -27.05 52.21 -13.75
N GLU A 267 -26.13 52.68 -12.91
CA GLU A 267 -24.92 51.92 -12.58
C GLU A 267 -25.25 50.80 -11.60
N ILE A 268 -24.80 49.59 -11.92
CA ILE A 268 -24.99 48.40 -11.13
C ILE A 268 -23.63 47.89 -10.71
N ARG A 269 -23.37 47.88 -9.40
CA ARG A 269 -22.10 47.41 -8.86
C ARG A 269 -22.10 45.90 -8.60
N PRO A 270 -20.95 45.21 -8.69
CA PRO A 270 -20.84 43.78 -8.41
C PRO A 270 -21.46 43.37 -7.06
N GLU A 271 -21.21 44.11 -5.99
CA GLU A 271 -21.72 43.84 -4.64
C GLU A 271 -23.25 43.90 -4.52
N GLU A 272 -23.94 44.54 -5.47
CA GLU A 272 -25.40 44.61 -5.47
C GLU A 272 -26.02 43.30 -5.98
N LEU A 273 -25.35 42.59 -6.89
CA LEU A 273 -25.92 41.44 -7.62
C LEU A 273 -25.08 40.17 -7.57
N CYS A 274 -23.89 40.20 -6.99
CA CYS A 274 -23.05 39.05 -6.78
C CYS A 274 -22.82 38.85 -5.28
N THR A 275 -22.84 37.60 -4.83
CA THR A 275 -22.28 37.29 -3.50
C THR A 275 -20.77 37.62 -3.49
N PRO A 276 -20.15 37.84 -2.31
CA PRO A 276 -18.69 37.96 -2.23
C PRO A 276 -17.97 36.77 -2.87
N ALA A 277 -16.78 37.02 -3.40
CA ALA A 277 -15.90 35.95 -3.84
C ALA A 277 -15.49 35.10 -2.63
N ASP A 278 -15.40 33.80 -2.84
CA ASP A 278 -14.94 32.85 -1.83
C ASP A 278 -13.42 32.62 -2.08
N PRO A 279 -12.54 33.17 -1.22
CA PRO A 279 -11.10 33.03 -1.39
C PRO A 279 -10.70 31.56 -1.33
N GLY A 280 -9.60 31.21 -2.00
CA GLY A 280 -9.06 29.86 -1.96
C GLY A 280 -8.31 29.58 -0.67
N PRO A 281 -8.82 28.75 0.26
CA PRO A 281 -8.05 28.37 1.44
C PRO A 281 -6.77 27.64 1.04
N VAL A 282 -5.73 27.79 1.86
CA VAL A 282 -4.44 27.13 1.69
C VAL A 282 -4.34 25.97 2.67
N PHE A 283 -3.80 24.84 2.24
CA PHE A 283 -3.35 23.79 3.15
C PHE A 283 -1.91 23.40 2.84
N ILE A 284 -1.18 22.97 3.87
CA ILE A 284 0.23 22.61 3.76
C ILE A 284 0.40 21.14 4.17
N VAL A 285 1.19 20.39 3.42
CA VAL A 285 1.63 19.04 3.78
C VAL A 285 3.12 19.08 4.03
N VAL A 286 3.54 18.75 5.25
CA VAL A 286 4.94 18.68 5.66
C VAL A 286 5.32 17.27 6.09
N ASP A 287 6.51 16.85 5.70
CA ASP A 287 7.17 15.64 6.18
C ASP A 287 8.48 16.09 6.86
N CYS A 288 8.75 15.58 8.07
CA CYS A 288 9.93 15.93 8.85
C CYS A 288 10.46 14.66 9.52
N PRO A 289 11.29 13.87 8.83
CA PRO A 289 11.63 12.52 9.28
C PRO A 289 12.65 12.49 10.43
N SER A 290 13.46 13.54 10.59
CA SER A 290 14.46 13.66 11.67
C SER A 290 14.59 15.11 12.14
N GLU A 291 15.30 15.30 13.26
CA GLU A 291 15.60 16.62 13.82
C GLU A 291 16.40 17.51 12.87
N ASP A 292 17.18 16.90 11.97
CA ASP A 292 18.03 17.62 11.00
C ASP A 292 17.22 18.53 10.05
N PHE A 293 15.93 18.23 9.87
CA PHE A 293 15.04 19.00 8.99
C PHE A 293 14.31 20.15 9.71
N ILE A 294 14.33 20.20 11.05
CA ILE A 294 13.56 21.18 11.82
C ILE A 294 13.99 22.62 11.50
N GLN A 295 15.30 22.87 11.47
CA GLN A 295 15.83 24.20 11.20
C GLN A 295 15.46 24.68 9.79
N LEU A 296 15.43 23.77 8.81
CA LEU A 296 15.05 24.07 7.43
C LEU A 296 13.58 24.45 7.33
N LEU A 297 12.69 23.72 8.02
CA LEU A 297 11.27 24.08 8.12
C LEU A 297 11.09 25.45 8.78
N CYS A 298 11.83 25.71 9.86
CA CYS A 298 11.74 26.95 10.62
C CYS A 298 12.16 28.19 9.83
N THR A 299 13.14 28.05 8.94
CA THR A 299 13.76 29.16 8.19
C THR A 299 13.23 29.28 6.75
N ASN A 300 12.45 28.31 6.28
CA ASN A 300 11.93 28.33 4.90
C ASN A 300 10.98 29.51 4.68
N HIS A 301 11.38 30.43 3.81
CA HIS A 301 10.63 31.65 3.53
C HIS A 301 9.27 31.39 2.86
N ILE A 302 9.10 30.31 2.08
CA ILE A 302 7.82 29.99 1.42
C ILE A 302 6.78 29.60 2.48
N LEU A 303 7.16 28.76 3.43
CA LEU A 303 6.28 28.34 4.53
C LEU A 303 5.92 29.52 5.44
N GLN A 304 6.89 30.41 5.73
CA GLN A 304 6.67 31.60 6.56
C GLN A 304 5.64 32.58 5.96
N ARG A 305 5.49 32.64 4.63
CA ARG A 305 4.47 33.50 3.99
C ARG A 305 3.04 33.16 4.37
N HIS A 306 2.79 31.92 4.79
CA HIS A 306 1.46 31.41 5.17
C HIS A 306 1.28 31.32 6.71
N GLN A 307 2.21 31.88 7.47
CA GLN A 307 2.15 31.98 8.93
C GLN A 307 1.59 33.35 9.37
N THR A 308 1.43 33.57 10.67
CA THR A 308 0.95 34.84 11.24
C THR A 308 1.86 36.00 10.82
N GLY A 309 1.29 37.04 10.22
CA GLY A 309 2.05 38.20 9.72
C GLY A 309 2.80 37.94 8.40
N GLY A 310 2.59 36.79 7.77
CA GLY A 310 3.12 36.47 6.44
C GLY A 310 2.50 37.31 5.31
N SER A 311 3.10 37.24 4.12
CA SER A 311 2.67 38.03 2.95
C SER A 311 1.51 37.41 2.15
N GLU A 312 1.12 36.17 2.45
CA GLU A 312 0.06 35.44 1.76
C GLU A 312 -1.04 34.98 2.72
N ASP A 313 -2.13 34.43 2.16
CA ASP A 313 -3.24 33.87 2.93
C ASP A 313 -2.71 32.79 3.89
N SER A 314 -3.08 32.89 5.17
CA SER A 314 -2.66 31.92 6.18
C SER A 314 -3.21 30.52 5.88
N ALA A 315 -2.45 29.49 6.25
CA ALA A 315 -2.90 28.11 6.09
C ALA A 315 -4.16 27.85 6.92
N ALA A 316 -5.18 27.23 6.32
CA ALA A 316 -6.36 26.73 7.01
C ALA A 316 -6.09 25.36 7.67
N LEU A 317 -5.18 24.56 7.09
CA LEU A 317 -4.78 23.24 7.58
C LEU A 317 -3.29 23.01 7.36
N VAL A 318 -2.58 22.51 8.36
CA VAL A 318 -1.23 21.96 8.24
C VAL A 318 -1.27 20.47 8.58
N VAL A 319 -0.80 19.64 7.66
CA VAL A 319 -0.69 18.18 7.80
C VAL A 319 0.76 17.83 8.11
N HIS A 320 0.98 17.21 9.26
CA HIS A 320 2.28 16.83 9.80
C HIS A 320 2.49 15.32 9.67
N MET A 321 3.35 14.90 8.75
CA MET A 321 3.87 13.53 8.65
C MET A 321 5.23 13.51 9.37
N THR A 322 5.22 13.39 10.69
CA THR A 322 6.40 13.67 11.53
C THR A 322 6.42 12.73 12.75
N PRO A 323 7.54 12.04 13.02
CA PRO A 323 7.67 11.18 14.20
C PRO A 323 7.53 11.97 15.51
N GLU A 324 7.10 11.29 16.57
CA GLU A 324 6.87 11.95 17.87
C GLU A 324 8.13 12.52 18.49
N SER A 325 9.28 11.87 18.28
CA SER A 325 10.59 12.37 18.74
C SER A 325 10.91 13.77 18.18
N VAL A 326 10.52 14.04 16.93
CA VAL A 326 10.72 15.33 16.27
C VAL A 326 9.66 16.34 16.72
N LEU A 327 8.40 15.92 16.83
CA LEU A 327 7.29 16.76 17.31
C LEU A 327 7.52 17.27 18.74
N ASP A 328 8.19 16.48 19.59
CA ASP A 328 8.41 16.83 20.99
C ASP A 328 9.54 17.86 21.19
N THR A 329 10.30 18.18 20.15
CA THR A 329 11.33 19.22 20.21
C THR A 329 10.72 20.63 20.38
N ASP A 330 11.37 21.46 21.19
CA ASP A 330 10.90 22.84 21.42
C ASP A 330 10.92 23.69 20.14
N GLN A 331 11.85 23.42 19.23
CA GLN A 331 11.94 24.13 17.96
C GLN A 331 10.73 23.84 17.07
N TYR A 332 10.31 22.57 16.95
CA TYR A 332 9.15 22.21 16.16
C TYR A 332 7.85 22.76 16.78
N LYS A 333 7.72 22.67 18.11
CA LYS A 333 6.59 23.28 18.85
C LYS A 333 6.49 24.77 18.58
N SER A 334 7.62 25.49 18.67
CA SER A 334 7.69 26.93 18.40
C SER A 334 7.37 27.26 16.94
N TRP A 335 7.66 26.36 16.00
CA TRP A 335 7.28 26.53 14.59
C TRP A 335 5.77 26.38 14.38
N MET A 336 5.13 25.40 15.03
CA MET A 336 3.68 25.22 14.98
C MET A 336 2.93 26.45 15.54
N GLU A 337 3.45 27.08 16.60
CA GLU A 337 2.86 28.29 17.21
C GLU A 337 2.89 29.53 16.31
N ARG A 338 3.64 29.51 15.19
CA ARG A 338 3.68 30.64 14.24
C ARG A 338 2.43 30.72 13.37
N PHE A 339 1.66 29.63 13.27
CA PHE A 339 0.39 29.63 12.55
C PHE A 339 -0.72 30.28 13.40
N PRO A 340 -1.67 31.01 12.79
CA PRO A 340 -2.75 31.64 13.54
C PRO A 340 -3.63 30.58 14.21
N SER A 341 -4.31 30.95 15.29
CA SER A 341 -5.19 30.03 16.05
C SER A 341 -6.36 29.45 15.27
N SER A 342 -6.67 30.01 14.09
CA SER A 342 -7.64 29.47 13.13
C SER A 342 -7.11 28.32 12.28
N THR A 343 -5.81 28.02 12.36
CA THR A 343 -5.17 26.94 11.60
C THR A 343 -5.42 25.61 12.29
N GLU A 344 -5.97 24.66 11.56
CA GLU A 344 -6.08 23.29 12.03
C GLU A 344 -4.75 22.54 11.83
N HIS A 345 -4.37 21.71 12.79
CA HIS A 345 -3.16 20.89 12.71
C HIS A 345 -3.53 19.41 12.74
N LEU A 346 -3.21 18.68 11.67
CA LEU A 346 -3.44 17.24 11.55
C LEU A 346 -2.12 16.49 11.65
N VAL A 347 -1.98 15.60 12.63
CA VAL A 347 -0.78 14.77 12.79
C VAL A 347 -1.03 13.34 12.32
N MET A 348 -0.16 12.86 11.42
CA MET A 348 -0.20 11.54 10.79
C MET A 348 1.13 10.81 11.04
N ASN A 349 1.16 9.91 12.02
CA ASN A 349 2.39 9.23 12.45
C ASN A 349 2.10 7.93 13.23
N GLU A 350 3.16 7.29 13.73
CA GLU A 350 3.15 5.97 14.38
C GLU A 350 2.30 5.88 15.65
N GLN A 351 1.86 7.00 16.23
CA GLN A 351 0.99 7.02 17.41
C GLN A 351 -0.50 7.16 17.10
N THR A 352 -0.84 7.28 15.82
CA THR A 352 -2.23 7.18 15.38
C THR A 352 -2.73 5.74 15.61
N PHE A 353 -3.92 5.63 16.18
CA PHE A 353 -4.56 4.34 16.46
C PHE A 353 -5.91 4.32 15.77
N THR A 354 -6.01 3.57 14.67
CA THR A 354 -7.25 3.48 13.91
C THR A 354 -7.33 2.14 13.20
N PRO A 355 -8.50 1.47 13.20
CA PRO A 355 -8.67 0.22 12.47
C PRO A 355 -8.76 0.50 10.96
N HIS A 356 -7.81 -0.05 10.20
CA HIS A 356 -7.74 0.16 8.75
C HIS A 356 -8.43 -0.95 7.94
N ASN A 357 -8.22 -2.23 8.31
CA ASN A 357 -8.71 -3.38 7.55
C ASN A 357 -9.91 -4.06 8.23
N THR A 358 -11.01 -3.34 8.39
CA THR A 358 -12.22 -3.82 9.10
C THR A 358 -12.71 -5.18 8.64
N ARG A 359 -12.69 -5.47 7.33
CA ARG A 359 -13.15 -6.75 6.79
C ARG A 359 -12.23 -7.92 7.16
N SER A 360 -10.94 -7.67 7.33
CA SER A 360 -9.99 -8.67 7.84
C SER A 360 -10.29 -9.00 9.30
N HIS A 361 -10.58 -7.99 10.13
CA HIS A 361 -10.99 -8.20 11.53
C HIS A 361 -12.31 -8.95 11.61
N LYS A 362 -13.31 -8.55 10.82
CA LYS A 362 -14.61 -9.22 10.75
C LYS A 362 -14.48 -10.70 10.40
N LEU A 363 -13.80 -11.02 9.30
CA LEU A 363 -13.61 -12.41 8.87
C LEU A 363 -12.87 -13.21 9.94
N GLN A 364 -11.81 -12.66 10.52
CA GLN A 364 -11.06 -13.35 11.58
C GLN A 364 -11.90 -13.57 12.84
N THR A 365 -12.71 -12.60 13.27
CA THR A 365 -13.62 -12.75 14.42
C THR A 365 -14.61 -13.89 14.19
N GLN A 366 -15.11 -14.05 12.96
CA GLN A 366 -16.07 -15.08 12.62
C GLN A 366 -15.41 -16.46 12.51
N LEU A 367 -14.22 -16.54 11.93
CA LEU A 367 -13.41 -17.77 11.92
C LEU A 367 -12.97 -18.18 13.33
N ASN A 368 -12.69 -17.21 14.21
CA ASN A 368 -12.37 -17.45 15.62
C ASN A 368 -13.51 -18.15 16.37
N LEU A 369 -14.77 -17.85 16.05
CA LEU A 369 -15.91 -18.55 16.66
C LEU A 369 -15.90 -20.05 16.35
N ILE A 370 -15.40 -20.44 15.18
CA ILE A 370 -15.27 -21.82 14.71
C ILE A 370 -14.10 -22.52 15.41
N HIS A 371 -12.90 -21.90 15.39
CA HIS A 371 -11.70 -22.49 15.99
C HIS A 371 -10.71 -21.43 16.52
N PRO A 372 -10.76 -21.09 17.81
CA PRO A 372 -9.96 -19.98 18.36
C PRO A 372 -8.44 -20.15 18.29
N GLU A 373 -7.93 -21.39 18.37
CA GLU A 373 -6.49 -21.65 18.32
C GLU A 373 -5.89 -21.49 16.92
N ILE A 374 -6.60 -21.94 15.89
CA ILE A 374 -6.23 -21.82 14.47
C ILE A 374 -6.45 -20.38 13.97
N PHE A 375 -7.54 -19.77 14.40
CA PHE A 375 -7.92 -18.40 14.03
C PHE A 375 -7.87 -17.49 15.25
N PRO A 376 -6.67 -17.06 15.69
CA PRO A 376 -6.57 -16.16 16.83
C PRO A 376 -7.20 -14.79 16.51
N PRO A 377 -7.74 -14.07 17.50
CA PRO A 377 -8.25 -12.72 17.27
C PRO A 377 -7.11 -11.80 16.82
N LEU A 378 -7.40 -10.91 15.86
CA LEU A 378 -6.42 -9.90 15.44
C LEU A 378 -6.24 -8.85 16.54
N LYS A 379 -4.99 -8.45 16.72
CA LYS A 379 -4.59 -7.40 17.64
C LYS A 379 -4.53 -6.06 16.89
N LEU A 380 -4.76 -4.98 17.63
CA LEU A 380 -4.46 -3.63 17.16
C LEU A 380 -3.13 -3.21 17.80
N TYR A 381 -2.15 -2.87 16.97
CA TYR A 381 -0.85 -2.43 17.45
C TYR A 381 -0.99 -1.10 18.22
N LYS A 382 -0.37 -1.00 19.40
CA LYS A 382 -0.32 0.22 20.18
C LYS A 382 1.13 0.60 20.44
N THR A 383 1.50 1.80 20.02
CA THR A 383 2.82 2.34 20.31
C THR A 383 2.98 2.54 21.81
N LYS A 384 4.12 2.09 22.36
CA LYS A 384 4.44 2.20 23.80
C LYS A 384 5.04 3.56 24.17
N GLU A 385 5.52 4.30 23.19
CA GLU A 385 6.14 5.61 23.38
C GLU A 385 5.10 6.67 23.77
N PRO A 386 5.47 7.66 24.60
CA PRO A 386 4.57 8.74 25.00
C PRO A 386 4.32 9.70 23.84
N ARG A 387 3.14 10.33 23.82
CA ARG A 387 2.82 11.37 22.82
C ARG A 387 3.63 12.63 23.08
N ALA A 388 4.04 13.32 22.02
CA ALA A 388 4.61 14.66 22.11
C ALA A 388 3.63 15.62 22.79
N SER A 389 4.14 16.40 23.73
CA SER A 389 3.36 17.41 24.45
C SER A 389 3.32 18.71 23.65
N LEU A 390 2.43 18.76 22.66
CA LEU A 390 2.27 19.89 21.76
C LEU A 390 1.50 21.04 22.42
N ARG A 391 1.97 22.27 22.18
CA ARG A 391 1.38 23.51 22.74
C ARG A 391 0.18 24.02 21.93
N THR A 392 0.17 23.70 20.63
CA THR A 392 -0.92 24.07 19.71
C THR A 392 -1.99 22.98 19.67
N PRO A 393 -3.30 23.33 19.65
CA PRO A 393 -4.38 22.38 19.39
C PRO A 393 -4.12 21.59 18.11
N ASN A 394 -4.24 20.27 18.19
CA ASN A 394 -3.97 19.37 17.09
C ASN A 394 -4.91 18.16 17.14
N ILE A 395 -5.12 17.57 15.97
CA ILE A 395 -5.93 16.36 15.79
C ILE A 395 -5.02 15.26 15.30
N ARG A 396 -5.17 14.07 15.90
CA ARG A 396 -4.48 12.87 15.44
C ARG A 396 -5.31 12.20 14.35
N ALA A 397 -4.65 11.76 13.30
CA ALA A 397 -5.32 11.20 12.15
C ALA A 397 -6.04 9.88 12.48
N GLU A 398 -7.21 9.71 11.89
CA GLU A 398 -8.01 8.50 11.92
C GLU A 398 -8.37 8.13 10.48
N CYS A 399 -8.47 6.84 10.19
CA CYS A 399 -8.79 6.37 8.85
C CYS A 399 -10.12 6.96 8.39
N LEU A 400 -10.17 7.44 7.14
CA LEU A 400 -11.33 8.09 6.51
C LEU A 400 -11.81 9.40 7.13
N MET A 401 -11.15 9.92 8.18
CA MET A 401 -11.44 11.26 8.69
C MET A 401 -11.21 12.29 7.58
N LYS A 402 -12.12 13.26 7.48
CA LYS A 402 -12.07 14.32 6.46
C LYS A 402 -12.02 15.69 7.11
N PHE A 403 -11.22 16.56 6.51
CA PHE A 403 -11.35 18.00 6.68
C PHE A 403 -11.97 18.58 5.41
N GLN A 404 -13.11 19.25 5.55
CA GLN A 404 -13.76 19.94 4.46
C GLN A 404 -13.11 21.33 4.32
N LEU A 405 -12.47 21.59 3.17
CA LEU A 405 -11.92 22.92 2.86
C LEU A 405 -12.99 23.84 2.27
N ARG A 406 -13.99 23.25 1.58
CA ARG A 406 -15.15 23.98 1.03
C ARG A 406 -16.42 23.12 1.05
N PRO A 407 -17.61 23.73 1.29
CA PRO A 407 -17.83 25.18 1.41
C PRO A 407 -17.65 25.73 2.83
N LYS A 408 -17.42 24.87 3.82
CA LYS A 408 -17.16 25.26 5.21
C LYS A 408 -15.94 24.51 5.71
N LEU A 409 -15.14 25.19 6.53
CA LEU A 409 -13.99 24.62 7.23
C LEU A 409 -14.49 23.80 8.43
N GLU A 410 -14.61 22.48 8.25
CA GLU A 410 -15.11 21.59 9.31
C GLU A 410 -14.54 20.18 9.21
N TRP A 411 -14.44 19.52 10.36
CA TRP A 411 -14.07 18.12 10.48
C TRP A 411 -15.29 17.21 10.30
N GLN A 412 -15.15 16.14 9.53
CA GLN A 412 -16.17 15.11 9.35
C GLN A 412 -15.59 13.75 9.77
N ARG A 413 -16.35 13.06 10.62
CA ARG A 413 -15.95 11.82 11.31
C ARG A 413 -16.90 10.65 11.06
N ASP A 414 -18.00 10.92 10.36
CA ASP A 414 -19.09 10.01 10.02
C ASP A 414 -18.67 8.83 9.13
N ALA A 415 -17.50 8.91 8.48
CA ALA A 415 -16.95 7.83 7.68
C ALA A 415 -15.87 7.01 8.40
N ILE A 416 -15.50 7.36 9.65
CA ILE A 416 -14.46 6.62 10.39
C ILE A 416 -14.96 5.19 10.64
N PRO A 417 -14.16 4.16 10.29
CA PRO A 417 -14.57 2.78 10.48
C PRO A 417 -14.65 2.42 11.98
N SER A 418 -15.75 1.76 12.38
CA SER A 418 -15.83 1.02 13.63
C SER A 418 -15.28 -0.40 13.44
N CYS A 419 -14.59 -0.91 14.47
CA CYS A 419 -14.16 -2.30 14.53
C CYS A 419 -14.79 -2.92 15.78
N ASP A 420 -16.07 -3.27 15.69
CA ASP A 420 -16.85 -3.83 16.80
C ASP A 420 -17.00 -5.36 16.63
N SER A 421 -16.33 -6.11 17.50
CA SER A 421 -16.41 -7.57 17.51
C SER A 421 -17.82 -8.08 17.80
N GLU A 422 -18.63 -7.37 18.61
CA GLU A 422 -19.99 -7.78 18.90
C GLU A 422 -20.90 -7.64 17.68
N GLU A 423 -20.71 -6.57 16.89
CA GLU A 423 -21.39 -6.38 15.61
C GLU A 423 -21.05 -7.51 14.63
N PHE A 424 -19.76 -7.87 14.52
CA PHE A 424 -19.33 -8.96 13.64
C PHE A 424 -19.89 -10.33 14.04
N VAL A 425 -20.07 -10.58 15.35
CA VAL A 425 -20.71 -11.79 15.88
C VAL A 425 -22.22 -11.77 15.60
N LYS A 426 -22.89 -10.62 15.77
CA LYS A 426 -24.31 -10.47 15.43
C LYS A 426 -24.56 -10.74 13.94
N GLU A 427 -23.70 -10.21 13.06
CA GLU A 427 -23.78 -10.50 11.63
C GLU A 427 -23.54 -11.99 11.32
N ALA A 428 -22.72 -12.69 12.11
CA ALA A 428 -22.58 -14.14 11.98
C ALA A 428 -23.83 -14.92 12.41
N ALA A 429 -24.54 -14.42 13.42
CA ALA A 429 -25.81 -15.00 13.87
C ALA A 429 -26.93 -14.93 12.82
N GLU A 430 -26.86 -13.98 11.89
CA GLU A 430 -27.84 -13.84 10.79
C GLU A 430 -27.72 -14.95 9.74
N VAL A 431 -26.59 -15.66 9.73
CA VAL A 431 -26.39 -16.80 8.83
C VAL A 431 -27.15 -18.02 9.34
N PRO A 432 -28.03 -18.63 8.52
CA PRO A 432 -28.84 -19.77 8.94
C PRO A 432 -27.98 -20.89 9.53
N ASN A 433 -28.41 -21.42 10.68
CA ASN A 433 -27.79 -22.52 11.41
C ASN A 433 -26.34 -22.26 11.89
N PHE A 434 -25.86 -21.01 11.87
CA PHE A 434 -24.44 -20.74 12.13
C PHE A 434 -23.94 -21.23 13.50
N PHE A 435 -24.64 -20.93 14.58
CA PHE A 435 -24.20 -21.41 15.88
C PHE A 435 -24.37 -22.92 16.06
N GLU A 436 -25.35 -23.52 15.38
CA GLU A 436 -25.58 -24.97 15.44
C GLU A 436 -24.40 -25.72 14.84
N GLU A 437 -23.95 -25.37 13.62
CA GLU A 437 -22.80 -26.08 13.05
C GLU A 437 -21.48 -25.67 13.73
N VAL A 438 -21.33 -24.43 14.25
CA VAL A 438 -20.17 -24.09 15.13
C VAL A 438 -20.12 -25.02 16.35
N GLU A 439 -21.26 -25.28 17.00
CA GLU A 439 -21.33 -26.21 18.13
C GLU A 439 -21.01 -27.65 17.72
N GLU A 440 -21.48 -28.11 16.55
CA GLU A 440 -21.09 -29.41 16.01
C GLU A 440 -19.58 -29.51 15.82
N CYS A 441 -18.96 -28.49 15.22
CA CYS A 441 -17.51 -28.42 15.02
C CYS A 441 -16.74 -28.49 16.35
N ARG A 442 -17.21 -27.80 17.40
CA ARG A 442 -16.60 -27.86 18.74
C ARG A 442 -16.75 -29.24 19.41
N LYS A 443 -17.87 -29.93 19.20
CA LYS A 443 -18.08 -31.29 19.73
C LYS A 443 -17.05 -32.26 19.15
N PHE A 444 -16.73 -32.17 17.86
CA PHE A 444 -15.65 -32.94 17.24
C PHE A 444 -14.28 -32.62 17.86
N GLN A 445 -13.98 -31.36 18.16
CA GLN A 445 -12.70 -30.94 18.77
C GLN A 445 -12.51 -31.49 20.20
N THR A 446 -13.58 -31.46 21.02
CA THR A 446 -13.50 -31.81 22.46
C THR A 446 -13.32 -33.31 22.69
N ALA A 447 -13.79 -34.15 21.76
CA ALA A 447 -13.61 -35.60 21.82
C ALA A 447 -12.16 -36.04 21.56
N GLU A 448 -11.34 -35.18 20.94
CA GLU A 448 -9.99 -35.51 20.46
C GLU A 448 -8.88 -34.82 21.26
N SER A 449 -9.19 -33.78 22.06
CA SER A 449 -8.23 -32.95 22.79
C SER A 449 -7.63 -33.57 24.07
N ILE A 450 -7.78 -34.88 24.30
CA ILE A 450 -7.38 -35.54 25.57
C ILE A 450 -5.85 -35.79 25.66
N SER A 451 -5.04 -35.55 24.60
CA SER A 451 -3.60 -35.81 24.70
C SER A 451 -2.69 -35.02 23.74
N THR A 452 -2.37 -33.76 24.03
CA THR A 452 -1.21 -33.10 23.36
C THR A 452 -0.51 -32.09 24.28
N SER A 453 0.50 -32.57 25.02
CA SER A 453 1.44 -31.74 25.80
C SER A 453 2.80 -31.58 25.11
N GLY A 454 2.83 -31.61 23.76
CA GLY A 454 4.05 -31.55 22.95
C GLY A 454 4.37 -30.15 22.41
N GLU A 455 5.60 -29.97 21.91
CA GLU A 455 6.03 -28.73 21.24
C GLU A 455 5.22 -28.50 19.95
N LYS A 456 4.68 -27.27 19.79
CA LYS A 456 3.78 -26.89 18.68
C LYS A 456 4.55 -26.42 17.44
N PHE A 457 5.65 -27.07 17.07
CA PHE A 457 6.47 -26.68 15.93
C PHE A 457 6.60 -27.81 14.91
N PRO A 458 6.69 -27.51 13.60
CA PRO A 458 6.63 -26.17 13.02
C PRO A 458 5.21 -25.59 13.14
N GLU A 459 5.14 -24.29 13.25
CA GLU A 459 3.89 -23.53 13.16
C GLU A 459 3.90 -22.75 11.85
N ILE A 460 2.82 -22.89 11.08
CA ILE A 460 2.62 -22.22 9.80
C ILE A 460 1.58 -21.12 9.99
N VAL A 461 1.93 -19.88 9.71
CA VAL A 461 1.02 -18.73 9.76
C VAL A 461 0.85 -18.16 8.37
N PHE A 462 -0.36 -18.26 7.83
CA PHE A 462 -0.70 -17.74 6.51
C PHE A 462 -0.96 -16.24 6.62
N LEU A 463 0.04 -15.41 6.36
CA LEU A 463 -0.09 -13.96 6.41
C LEU A 463 -0.81 -13.40 5.18
N GLY A 464 -0.85 -14.12 4.06
CA GLY A 464 -1.59 -13.70 2.89
C GLY A 464 -1.80 -14.86 1.93
N THR A 465 -3.01 -14.93 1.39
CA THR A 465 -3.54 -16.13 0.72
C THR A 465 -4.16 -15.85 -0.64
N GLY A 466 -4.08 -14.62 -1.12
CA GLY A 466 -4.66 -14.16 -2.36
C GLY A 466 -3.63 -13.97 -3.47
N SER A 467 -4.09 -14.08 -4.71
CA SER A 467 -3.29 -13.85 -5.92
C SER A 467 -3.39 -12.43 -6.45
N SER A 468 -2.31 -11.94 -7.07
CA SER A 468 -2.16 -10.75 -7.92
C SER A 468 -2.33 -9.38 -7.26
N LEU A 469 -3.48 -9.08 -6.68
CA LEU A 469 -3.77 -7.76 -6.11
C LEU A 469 -4.28 -7.92 -4.68
N PRO A 470 -3.79 -7.17 -3.69
CA PRO A 470 -4.32 -7.28 -2.33
C PRO A 470 -5.77 -6.79 -2.32
N MET A 471 -6.70 -7.62 -1.84
CA MET A 471 -8.10 -7.22 -1.68
C MET A 471 -8.49 -7.20 -0.20
N LYS A 472 -9.78 -6.96 0.02
CA LYS A 472 -10.38 -6.71 1.32
C LYS A 472 -10.21 -7.86 2.31
N ILE A 473 -10.39 -9.10 1.84
CA ILE A 473 -10.45 -10.31 2.68
C ILE A 473 -9.18 -11.17 2.62
N ARG A 474 -8.39 -11.05 1.56
CA ARG A 474 -7.14 -11.79 1.38
C ARG A 474 -6.04 -10.82 0.97
N ASN A 475 -4.92 -10.88 1.67
CA ASN A 475 -3.70 -10.20 1.26
C ASN A 475 -2.95 -11.04 0.21
N VAL A 476 -1.97 -10.44 -0.46
CA VAL A 476 -1.07 -11.16 -1.38
C VAL A 476 -0.11 -12.10 -0.63
N SER A 477 0.53 -13.02 -1.35
CA SER A 477 1.28 -14.16 -0.81
C SER A 477 2.29 -13.78 0.29
N GLY A 478 2.18 -14.46 1.43
CA GLY A 478 3.18 -14.42 2.50
C GLY A 478 2.85 -15.47 3.55
N THR A 479 3.78 -16.37 3.85
CA THR A 479 3.57 -17.45 4.83
C THR A 479 4.76 -17.54 5.78
N LEU A 480 4.53 -17.30 7.06
CA LEU A 480 5.54 -17.43 8.10
C LEU A 480 5.60 -18.88 8.59
N VAL A 481 6.80 -19.44 8.65
CA VAL A 481 7.10 -20.76 9.17
C VAL A 481 7.93 -20.58 10.43
N ASN A 482 7.31 -20.69 11.59
CA ASN A 482 8.02 -20.74 12.87
C ASN A 482 8.53 -22.18 13.03
N ILE A 483 9.85 -22.35 12.86
CA ILE A 483 10.51 -23.66 12.92
C ILE A 483 10.75 -24.06 14.37
N SER A 484 11.05 -23.07 15.22
CA SER A 484 11.19 -23.23 16.66
C SER A 484 10.77 -21.95 17.38
N SER A 485 10.85 -21.94 18.71
CA SER A 485 10.59 -20.75 19.51
C SER A 485 11.52 -19.57 19.23
N SER A 486 12.66 -19.82 18.55
CA SER A 486 13.70 -18.81 18.33
C SER A 486 14.03 -18.56 16.85
N GLN A 487 13.50 -19.38 15.92
CA GLN A 487 13.84 -19.30 14.51
C GLN A 487 12.59 -19.38 13.64
N SER A 488 12.50 -18.45 12.70
CA SER A 488 11.45 -18.42 11.70
C SER A 488 12.00 -18.18 10.30
N LEU A 489 11.25 -18.65 9.33
CA LEU A 489 11.47 -18.50 7.90
C LEU A 489 10.21 -17.94 7.26
N LEU A 490 10.36 -17.11 6.22
CA LEU A 490 9.22 -16.59 5.45
C LEU A 490 9.22 -17.17 4.03
N LEU A 491 8.06 -17.66 3.58
CA LEU A 491 7.80 -18.12 2.21
C LEU A 491 6.97 -17.05 1.49
N ASP A 492 7.59 -16.41 0.50
CA ASP A 492 7.14 -15.18 -0.17
C ASP A 492 6.90 -14.00 0.78
N CYS A 493 6.98 -12.79 0.25
CA CYS A 493 6.82 -11.55 1.00
C CYS A 493 6.14 -10.47 0.13
N GLY A 494 4.88 -10.72 -0.23
CA GLY A 494 4.06 -9.76 -0.96
C GLY A 494 3.74 -8.50 -0.14
N GLU A 495 3.25 -7.47 -0.84
CA GLU A 495 2.77 -6.22 -0.25
C GLU A 495 1.84 -6.45 0.96
N GLY A 496 2.10 -5.76 2.07
CA GLY A 496 1.33 -5.79 3.30
C GLY A 496 1.71 -6.91 4.28
N THR A 497 2.74 -7.73 3.98
CA THR A 497 3.15 -8.84 4.85
C THR A 497 3.50 -8.39 6.27
N PHE A 498 4.26 -7.30 6.41
CA PHE A 498 4.57 -6.73 7.74
C PHE A 498 3.31 -6.23 8.46
N GLY A 499 2.41 -5.53 7.75
CA GLY A 499 1.14 -5.11 8.34
C GLY A 499 0.29 -6.31 8.83
N GLN A 500 0.36 -7.46 8.14
CA GLN A 500 -0.29 -8.70 8.62
C GLN A 500 0.41 -9.23 9.88
N LEU A 501 1.75 -9.18 9.97
CA LEU A 501 2.48 -9.52 11.20
C LEU A 501 2.06 -8.63 12.38
N CYS A 502 1.94 -7.31 12.17
CA CYS A 502 1.48 -6.38 13.20
C CYS A 502 0.09 -6.74 13.73
N ARG A 503 -0.86 -7.07 12.85
CA ARG A 503 -2.22 -7.47 13.27
C ARG A 503 -2.28 -8.85 13.89
N HIS A 504 -1.40 -9.77 13.48
CA HIS A 504 -1.37 -11.12 14.05
C HIS A 504 -0.74 -11.13 15.45
N TYR A 505 0.43 -10.49 15.60
CA TYR A 505 1.25 -10.59 16.79
C TYR A 505 1.13 -9.38 17.73
N GLY A 506 0.69 -8.21 17.24
CA GLY A 506 0.55 -6.99 18.03
C GLY A 506 1.88 -6.57 18.63
N ASP A 507 1.92 -6.39 19.95
CA ASP A 507 3.11 -5.96 20.70
C ASP A 507 4.29 -6.94 20.60
N ASP A 508 4.04 -8.20 20.21
CA ASP A 508 5.07 -9.24 20.07
C ASP A 508 5.78 -9.21 18.70
N VAL A 509 5.37 -8.32 17.78
CA VAL A 509 5.87 -8.30 16.39
C VAL A 509 7.39 -8.14 16.30
N ASP A 510 8.00 -7.34 17.16
CA ASP A 510 9.46 -7.11 17.15
C ASP A 510 10.23 -8.39 17.48
N GLU A 511 9.70 -9.17 18.42
CA GLU A 511 10.29 -10.45 18.80
C GLU A 511 10.18 -11.44 17.64
N ILE A 512 9.04 -11.49 16.93
CA ILE A 512 8.87 -12.32 15.73
C ILE A 512 9.84 -11.91 14.61
N LEU A 513 9.97 -10.61 14.33
CA LEU A 513 10.91 -10.11 13.33
C LEU A 513 12.36 -10.47 13.68
N SER A 514 12.72 -10.43 14.95
CA SER A 514 14.07 -10.76 15.40
C SER A 514 14.44 -12.24 15.20
N ARG A 515 13.44 -13.13 15.16
CA ARG A 515 13.60 -14.58 14.90
C ARG A 515 13.72 -14.90 13.42
N LEU A 516 13.30 -13.98 12.55
CA LEU A 516 13.33 -14.19 11.10
C LEU A 516 14.78 -14.24 10.62
N SER A 517 15.18 -15.43 10.15
CA SER A 517 16.55 -15.70 9.72
C SER A 517 16.67 -15.84 8.20
N THR A 518 15.59 -16.28 7.55
CA THR A 518 15.60 -16.75 6.17
C THR A 518 14.31 -16.32 5.48
N ILE A 519 14.41 -15.87 4.23
CA ILE A 519 13.27 -15.52 3.38
C ILE A 519 13.46 -16.25 2.05
N PHE A 520 12.46 -17.02 1.63
CA PHE A 520 12.39 -17.62 0.30
C PHE A 520 11.41 -16.82 -0.55
N VAL A 521 11.84 -16.36 -1.72
CA VAL A 521 10.97 -15.77 -2.75
C VAL A 521 10.89 -16.74 -3.92
N SER A 522 9.70 -17.23 -4.23
CA SER A 522 9.47 -18.23 -5.27
C SER A 522 9.80 -17.70 -6.67
N HIS A 523 9.37 -16.48 -6.98
CA HIS A 523 9.56 -15.83 -8.27
C HIS A 523 9.33 -14.30 -8.19
N LEU A 524 9.42 -13.58 -9.32
CA LEU A 524 9.48 -12.10 -9.33
C LEU A 524 8.18 -11.38 -9.69
N HIS A 525 7.01 -12.04 -9.60
CA HIS A 525 5.75 -11.29 -9.64
C HIS A 525 5.57 -10.49 -8.34
N ALA A 526 4.98 -9.30 -8.46
CA ALA A 526 4.97 -8.29 -7.42
C ALA A 526 4.30 -8.77 -6.12
N ASP A 527 3.26 -9.58 -6.24
CA ASP A 527 2.49 -10.21 -5.18
C ASP A 527 3.29 -11.19 -4.30
N HIS A 528 4.55 -11.48 -4.63
CA HIS A 528 5.40 -12.41 -3.87
C HIS A 528 6.64 -11.76 -3.24
N HIS A 529 6.96 -10.49 -3.53
CA HIS A 529 8.21 -9.90 -3.03
C HIS A 529 8.19 -8.41 -2.69
N THR A 530 7.17 -7.65 -3.08
CA THR A 530 7.21 -6.19 -2.87
C THR A 530 7.21 -5.79 -1.40
N GLY A 531 6.66 -6.59 -0.49
CA GLY A 531 6.71 -6.34 0.95
C GLY A 531 8.09 -6.56 1.60
N LEU A 532 9.06 -7.12 0.84
CA LEU A 532 10.39 -7.46 1.35
C LEU A 532 11.12 -6.24 1.92
N ILE A 533 11.07 -5.09 1.22
CA ILE A 533 11.81 -3.90 1.65
C ILE A 533 11.30 -3.40 3.00
N HIS A 534 9.98 -3.27 3.16
CA HIS A 534 9.40 -2.81 4.42
C HIS A 534 9.71 -3.78 5.57
N LEU A 535 9.60 -5.09 5.33
CA LEU A 535 9.90 -6.11 6.32
C LEU A 535 11.35 -6.03 6.81
N LEU A 536 12.31 -5.82 5.90
CA LEU A 536 13.73 -5.69 6.26
C LEU A 536 14.00 -4.43 7.09
N LEU A 537 13.41 -3.30 6.72
CA LEU A 537 13.53 -2.04 7.48
C LEU A 537 12.95 -2.17 8.89
N GLU A 538 11.76 -2.76 9.01
CA GLU A 538 11.11 -2.96 10.30
C GLU A 538 11.81 -4.03 11.15
N ARG A 539 12.46 -5.03 10.52
CA ARG A 539 13.30 -5.99 11.23
C ARG A 539 14.55 -5.35 11.82
N GLU A 540 15.22 -4.47 11.09
CA GLU A 540 16.36 -3.70 11.64
C GLU A 540 15.91 -2.85 12.83
N ARG A 541 14.79 -2.13 12.68
CA ARG A 541 14.16 -1.38 13.78
C ARG A 541 13.91 -2.28 14.99
N ALA A 542 13.28 -3.44 14.79
CA ALA A 542 12.99 -4.40 15.85
C ALA A 542 14.25 -4.91 16.56
N LEU A 543 15.31 -5.25 15.81
CA LEU A 543 16.59 -5.67 16.41
C LEU A 543 17.18 -4.56 17.29
N ASN A 544 17.18 -3.32 16.80
CA ASN A 544 17.65 -2.16 17.55
C ASN A 544 16.81 -1.92 18.82
N SER A 545 15.48 -1.93 18.70
CA SER A 545 14.56 -1.75 19.84
C SER A 545 14.70 -2.85 20.90
N LEU A 546 15.06 -4.07 20.49
CA LEU A 546 15.32 -5.20 21.40
C LEU A 546 16.78 -5.27 21.89
N GLY A 547 17.66 -4.36 21.46
CA GLY A 547 19.08 -4.39 21.78
C GLY A 547 19.82 -5.63 21.25
N LYS A 548 19.29 -6.28 20.21
CA LYS A 548 19.90 -7.46 19.57
C LYS A 548 20.89 -7.02 18.50
N ALA A 549 21.99 -7.76 18.39
CA ALA A 549 22.98 -7.48 17.35
C ALA A 549 22.38 -7.60 15.96
N PHE A 550 22.72 -6.65 15.09
CA PHE A 550 22.34 -6.69 13.68
C PHE A 550 22.83 -7.98 13.03
N SER A 551 21.96 -8.61 12.24
CA SER A 551 22.34 -9.76 11.41
C SER A 551 21.56 -9.75 10.10
N PRO A 552 22.22 -9.88 8.93
CA PRO A 552 21.53 -9.99 7.65
C PRO A 552 20.66 -11.25 7.59
N VAL A 553 19.54 -11.18 6.87
CA VAL A 553 18.73 -12.36 6.55
C VAL A 553 19.31 -13.10 5.36
N TYR A 554 19.13 -14.41 5.31
CA TYR A 554 19.43 -15.18 4.10
C TYR A 554 18.25 -15.09 3.14
N LEU A 555 18.46 -14.44 1.99
CA LEU A 555 17.45 -14.31 0.95
C LEU A 555 17.67 -15.38 -0.11
N ILE A 556 16.80 -16.38 -0.15
CA ILE A 556 16.79 -17.42 -1.18
C ILE A 556 15.80 -17.00 -2.26
N ALA A 557 16.29 -16.58 -3.43
CA ALA A 557 15.44 -16.00 -4.47
C ALA A 557 16.04 -16.20 -5.87
N PRO A 558 15.25 -16.01 -6.96
CA PRO A 558 15.82 -15.80 -8.28
C PRO A 558 16.80 -14.62 -8.23
N VAL A 559 18.03 -14.83 -8.71
CA VAL A 559 19.11 -13.82 -8.63
C VAL A 559 18.73 -12.46 -9.24
N GLN A 560 17.78 -12.46 -10.17
CA GLN A 560 17.27 -11.27 -10.82
C GLN A 560 16.58 -10.29 -9.86
N ILE A 561 16.20 -10.73 -8.64
CA ILE A 561 15.68 -9.83 -7.59
C ILE A 561 16.70 -8.74 -7.23
N MET A 562 18.00 -9.03 -7.35
CA MET A 562 19.07 -8.08 -7.04
C MET A 562 19.03 -6.85 -7.94
N THR A 563 18.50 -6.95 -9.16
CA THR A 563 18.32 -5.77 -10.02
C THR A 563 17.37 -4.76 -9.38
N TRP A 564 16.22 -5.22 -8.86
CA TRP A 564 15.26 -4.37 -8.17
C TRP A 564 15.82 -3.84 -6.84
N LEU A 565 16.50 -4.70 -6.07
CA LEU A 565 17.08 -4.30 -4.78
C LEU A 565 18.21 -3.29 -4.93
N ASN A 566 19.10 -3.45 -5.91
CA ASN A 566 20.14 -2.47 -6.21
C ASN A 566 19.52 -1.14 -6.66
N GLN A 567 18.52 -1.18 -7.52
CA GLN A 567 17.83 0.04 -7.95
C GLN A 567 17.17 0.77 -6.79
N TYR A 568 16.51 0.07 -5.87
CA TYR A 568 15.97 0.69 -4.66
C TYR A 568 17.09 1.24 -3.76
N HIS A 569 18.16 0.47 -3.55
CA HIS A 569 19.33 0.87 -2.76
C HIS A 569 19.95 2.18 -3.24
N ASP A 570 20.17 2.28 -4.56
CA ASP A 570 20.90 3.36 -5.19
C ASP A 570 20.11 4.66 -5.30
N HIS A 571 18.76 4.59 -5.28
CA HIS A 571 17.89 5.75 -5.56
C HIS A 571 16.91 6.12 -4.43
N CYS A 572 16.66 5.23 -3.47
CA CYS A 572 15.71 5.45 -2.38
C CYS A 572 16.41 5.35 -1.02
N GLN A 573 16.66 4.14 -0.54
CA GLN A 573 17.21 3.89 0.79
C GLN A 573 18.12 2.66 0.78
N GLN A 574 19.23 2.72 1.53
CA GLN A 574 20.16 1.61 1.67
C GLN A 574 19.46 0.38 2.26
N ILE A 575 19.52 -0.75 1.54
CA ILE A 575 18.88 -2.00 1.97
C ILE A 575 19.77 -3.24 1.81
N LEU A 576 20.90 -3.15 1.10
CA LEU A 576 21.66 -4.34 0.68
C LEU A 576 22.47 -4.94 1.82
N SER A 577 22.80 -4.16 2.85
CA SER A 577 23.42 -4.68 4.08
C SER A 577 22.51 -5.64 4.86
N GLN A 578 21.20 -5.63 4.58
CA GLN A 578 20.22 -6.46 5.25
C GLN A 578 20.21 -7.92 4.77
N ILE A 579 20.86 -8.22 3.64
CA ILE A 579 20.66 -9.49 2.92
C ILE A 579 21.96 -10.22 2.60
N ASN A 580 21.92 -11.53 2.75
CA ASN A 580 22.86 -12.48 2.18
C ASN A 580 22.12 -13.30 1.11
N ILE A 581 22.34 -12.97 -0.17
CA ILE A 581 21.62 -13.61 -1.28
C ILE A 581 22.14 -15.03 -1.56
N ILE A 582 21.22 -15.97 -1.70
CA ILE A 582 21.45 -17.34 -2.17
C ILE A 582 20.56 -17.56 -3.40
N PRO A 583 21.12 -17.56 -4.63
CA PRO A 583 20.31 -17.83 -5.81
C PRO A 583 19.60 -19.19 -5.75
N SER A 584 18.26 -19.21 -5.90
CA SER A 584 17.44 -20.43 -5.77
C SER A 584 17.94 -21.59 -6.64
N LYS A 585 18.51 -21.29 -7.81
CA LYS A 585 19.08 -22.29 -8.73
C LYS A 585 20.21 -23.13 -8.13
N PHE A 586 20.92 -22.64 -7.12
CA PHE A 586 22.02 -23.38 -6.47
C PHE A 586 21.53 -24.39 -5.43
N LEU A 587 20.22 -24.38 -5.12
CA LEU A 587 19.56 -25.38 -4.29
C LEU A 587 18.83 -26.44 -5.12
N CYS A 588 18.91 -26.37 -6.45
CA CYS A 588 18.41 -27.41 -7.34
C CYS A 588 19.28 -28.66 -7.25
N ASP A 589 18.66 -29.82 -7.45
CA ASP A 589 19.38 -31.08 -7.44
C ASP A 589 20.47 -31.12 -8.53
N GLY A 590 21.68 -31.58 -8.17
CA GLY A 590 22.84 -31.59 -9.06
C GLY A 590 23.45 -30.23 -9.40
N ALA A 591 23.03 -29.14 -8.77
CA ALA A 591 23.60 -27.82 -9.03
C ALA A 591 25.04 -27.67 -8.49
N GLU A 592 25.95 -27.17 -9.32
CA GLU A 592 27.29 -26.77 -8.88
C GLU A 592 27.23 -25.42 -8.15
N ILE A 593 27.79 -25.38 -6.94
CA ILE A 593 27.87 -24.16 -6.13
C ILE A 593 29.18 -23.43 -6.48
N PRO A 594 29.13 -22.24 -7.11
CA PRO A 594 30.31 -21.63 -7.71
C PRO A 594 31.26 -20.97 -6.71
N THR A 595 30.77 -20.56 -5.52
CA THR A 595 31.57 -19.80 -4.56
C THR A 595 31.56 -20.45 -3.17
N VAL A 596 32.69 -20.32 -2.46
CA VAL A 596 32.85 -20.77 -1.07
C VAL A 596 31.88 -20.03 -0.15
N GLU A 597 31.64 -18.75 -0.41
CA GLU A 597 30.71 -17.90 0.33
C GLU A 597 29.27 -18.41 0.22
N THR A 598 28.76 -18.68 -0.99
CA THR A 598 27.41 -19.24 -1.16
C THR A 598 27.28 -20.59 -0.47
N LYS A 599 28.32 -21.44 -0.51
CA LYS A 599 28.34 -22.71 0.23
C LYS A 599 28.23 -22.47 1.75
N SER A 600 28.95 -21.48 2.27
CA SER A 600 28.89 -21.11 3.69
C SER A 600 27.51 -20.58 4.07
N PHE A 601 26.88 -19.75 3.25
CA PHE A 601 25.52 -19.26 3.48
C PHE A 601 24.48 -20.38 3.48
N ILE A 602 24.57 -21.33 2.54
CA ILE A 602 23.69 -22.50 2.52
C ILE A 602 23.85 -23.32 3.81
N GLN A 603 25.09 -23.58 4.23
CA GLN A 603 25.35 -24.29 5.49
C GLN A 603 24.81 -23.54 6.71
N ALA A 604 24.90 -22.20 6.71
CA ALA A 604 24.38 -21.37 7.77
C ALA A 604 22.84 -21.39 7.82
N VAL A 605 22.15 -21.39 6.67
CA VAL A 605 20.70 -21.58 6.59
C VAL A 605 20.29 -22.93 7.15
N LEU A 606 20.95 -24.01 6.73
CA LEU A 606 20.64 -25.36 7.22
C LEU A 606 20.82 -25.46 8.73
N LYS A 607 21.93 -24.93 9.26
CA LYS A 607 22.23 -24.94 10.69
C LYS A 607 21.27 -24.06 11.50
N LYS A 608 20.97 -22.84 11.04
CA LYS A 608 20.10 -21.92 11.79
C LYS A 608 18.66 -22.40 11.88
N ASN A 609 18.18 -23.10 10.86
CA ASN A 609 16.80 -23.56 10.77
C ASN A 609 16.65 -25.06 11.10
N ASP A 610 17.68 -25.69 11.68
CA ASP A 610 17.71 -27.13 11.99
C ASP A 610 17.25 -28.03 10.82
N LEU A 611 17.61 -27.65 9.60
CA LEU A 611 17.26 -28.36 8.38
C LEU A 611 18.34 -29.38 8.03
N LEU A 612 17.91 -30.60 7.72
CA LEU A 612 18.73 -31.58 7.04
C LEU A 612 18.96 -31.16 5.57
N LYS A 613 17.93 -30.58 4.94
CA LYS A 613 17.96 -30.23 3.52
C LYS A 613 17.03 -29.07 3.20
N PHE A 614 17.48 -28.20 2.32
CA PHE A 614 16.67 -27.18 1.64
C PHE A 614 16.91 -27.36 0.14
N GLN A 615 15.88 -27.75 -0.59
CA GLN A 615 15.96 -27.93 -2.04
C GLN A 615 14.99 -27.02 -2.76
N THR A 616 15.31 -26.71 -4.02
CA THR A 616 14.42 -26.04 -4.95
C THR A 616 14.27 -26.84 -6.24
N CYS A 617 13.21 -26.59 -6.99
CA CYS A 617 13.10 -27.05 -8.38
C CYS A 617 12.43 -25.98 -9.23
N TYR A 618 12.73 -25.98 -10.53
CA TYR A 618 12.04 -25.10 -11.47
C TYR A 618 10.59 -25.54 -11.64
N VAL A 619 9.70 -24.55 -11.71
CA VAL A 619 8.26 -24.77 -11.92
C VAL A 619 7.75 -24.12 -13.19
N ARG A 620 6.55 -24.53 -13.62
CA ARG A 620 5.95 -24.12 -14.89
C ARG A 620 5.09 -22.88 -14.69
N HIS A 621 5.73 -21.71 -14.63
CA HIS A 621 5.06 -20.42 -14.48
C HIS A 621 5.76 -19.33 -15.30
N CYS A 622 6.56 -18.46 -14.66
CA CYS A 622 7.45 -17.52 -15.34
C CYS A 622 8.89 -18.04 -15.37
N LYS A 623 9.79 -17.34 -16.08
CA LYS A 623 11.20 -17.73 -16.14
C LYS A 623 11.83 -17.53 -14.76
N ASN A 624 12.57 -18.55 -14.29
CA ASN A 624 13.16 -18.58 -12.95
C ASN A 624 12.11 -18.56 -11.83
N ALA A 625 11.00 -19.28 -12.01
CA ALA A 625 10.09 -19.60 -10.92
C ALA A 625 10.50 -20.91 -10.25
N PHE A 626 10.40 -20.97 -8.92
CA PHE A 626 10.82 -22.10 -8.12
C PHE A 626 9.78 -22.53 -7.08
N ALA A 627 9.66 -23.84 -6.88
CA ALA A 627 9.14 -24.44 -5.65
C ALA A 627 10.30 -24.74 -4.70
N CYS A 628 10.00 -24.90 -3.41
CA CYS A 628 10.98 -25.37 -2.43
C CYS A 628 10.47 -26.52 -1.56
N SER A 629 11.43 -27.30 -1.03
CA SER A 629 11.22 -28.39 -0.09
C SER A 629 12.20 -28.26 1.07
N LEU A 630 11.67 -28.23 2.29
CA LEU A 630 12.39 -28.12 3.55
C LEU A 630 12.27 -29.44 4.30
N THR A 631 13.39 -30.13 4.53
CA THR A 631 13.44 -31.35 5.34
C THR A 631 14.13 -31.02 6.65
N HIS A 632 13.40 -31.12 7.75
CA HIS A 632 13.91 -30.83 9.10
C HIS A 632 14.64 -32.03 9.71
N GLN A 633 15.55 -31.79 10.65
CA GLN A 633 16.30 -32.86 11.31
C GLN A 633 15.42 -33.84 12.11
N SER A 634 14.24 -33.39 12.58
CA SER A 634 13.26 -34.27 13.25
C SER A 634 12.40 -35.11 12.28
N GLY A 635 12.61 -34.98 10.97
CA GLY A 635 12.03 -35.86 9.95
C GLY A 635 10.80 -35.31 9.21
N TRP A 636 10.20 -34.20 9.65
CA TRP A 636 9.10 -33.59 8.90
C TRP A 636 9.59 -32.88 7.64
N GLN A 637 8.72 -32.81 6.64
CA GLN A 637 9.01 -32.14 5.38
C GLN A 637 7.88 -31.19 4.96
N LEU A 638 8.24 -29.94 4.68
CA LEU A 638 7.35 -28.89 4.18
C LEU A 638 7.69 -28.57 2.72
N VAL A 639 6.68 -28.60 1.86
CA VAL A 639 6.81 -28.26 0.44
C VAL A 639 5.94 -27.04 0.12
N PHE A 640 6.51 -26.08 -0.59
CA PHE A 640 5.82 -24.89 -1.05
C PHE A 640 5.98 -24.76 -2.56
N SER A 641 4.86 -24.70 -3.28
CA SER A 641 4.86 -24.74 -4.75
C SER A 641 5.35 -23.43 -5.39
N GLY A 642 5.17 -22.29 -4.73
CA GLY A 642 5.05 -21.00 -5.43
C GLY A 642 3.91 -21.05 -6.46
N ASP A 643 3.98 -20.20 -7.48
CA ASP A 643 3.04 -20.24 -8.60
C ASP A 643 3.49 -21.26 -9.64
N THR A 644 2.58 -22.15 -10.06
CA THR A 644 2.89 -23.20 -11.02
C THR A 644 1.64 -23.84 -11.61
N MET A 645 1.71 -24.16 -12.90
CA MET A 645 0.91 -25.26 -13.47
C MET A 645 1.29 -26.61 -12.81
N PRO A 646 0.48 -27.66 -12.94
CA PRO A 646 0.84 -29.00 -12.45
C PRO A 646 2.24 -29.43 -12.91
N CYS A 647 3.10 -29.75 -11.93
CA CYS A 647 4.53 -29.95 -12.15
C CYS A 647 5.08 -31.14 -11.37
N ASP A 648 5.51 -32.18 -12.10
CA ASP A 648 6.11 -33.39 -11.52
C ASP A 648 7.43 -33.14 -10.79
N ALA A 649 8.13 -32.05 -11.12
CA ALA A 649 9.34 -31.68 -10.38
C ALA A 649 9.04 -31.34 -8.91
N VAL A 650 7.84 -30.80 -8.62
CA VAL A 650 7.39 -30.52 -7.25
C VAL A 650 7.15 -31.83 -6.49
N VAL A 651 6.47 -32.79 -7.14
CA VAL A 651 6.27 -34.16 -6.63
C VAL A 651 7.62 -34.82 -6.28
N ASN A 652 8.62 -34.69 -7.15
CA ASN A 652 9.92 -35.34 -6.96
C ASN A 652 10.69 -34.80 -5.76
N ILE A 653 10.70 -33.49 -5.53
CA ILE A 653 11.40 -32.89 -4.38
C ILE A 653 10.61 -33.02 -3.06
N GLY A 654 9.31 -33.31 -3.15
CA GLY A 654 8.38 -33.35 -2.03
C GLY A 654 7.85 -34.73 -1.67
N LYS A 655 8.41 -35.80 -2.22
CA LYS A 655 7.86 -37.16 -2.06
C LYS A 655 7.70 -37.53 -0.57
N ASN A 656 6.48 -37.91 -0.18
CA ASN A 656 6.07 -38.20 1.19
C ASN A 656 6.14 -36.99 2.14
N ALA A 657 5.91 -35.77 1.64
CA ALA A 657 5.90 -34.58 2.48
C ALA A 657 4.84 -34.65 3.58
N THR A 658 5.19 -34.11 4.75
CA THR A 658 4.24 -33.91 5.87
C THR A 658 3.20 -32.86 5.49
N LEU A 659 3.62 -31.74 4.89
CA LEU A 659 2.72 -30.70 4.43
C LEU A 659 3.12 -30.21 3.05
N LEU A 660 2.16 -30.18 2.14
CA LEU A 660 2.24 -29.45 0.88
C LEU A 660 1.38 -28.19 0.97
N ILE A 661 1.98 -27.02 0.77
CA ILE A 661 1.27 -25.77 0.49
C ILE A 661 1.32 -25.55 -1.03
N HIS A 662 0.18 -25.70 -1.70
CA HIS A 662 0.10 -25.61 -3.16
C HIS A 662 -0.82 -24.47 -3.60
N GLU A 663 -0.42 -23.75 -4.65
CA GLU A 663 -1.29 -22.75 -5.28
C GLU A 663 -2.53 -23.41 -5.91
N ALA A 664 -3.67 -22.78 -5.76
CA ALA A 664 -4.95 -23.18 -6.33
C ALA A 664 -5.66 -21.94 -6.87
N THR A 665 -4.99 -21.24 -7.79
CA THR A 665 -5.39 -19.90 -8.19
C THR A 665 -6.77 -19.87 -8.83
N LEU A 666 -7.12 -20.86 -9.66
CA LEU A 666 -8.39 -20.92 -10.37
C LEU A 666 -9.31 -22.06 -9.88
N GLU A 667 -10.62 -21.85 -10.05
CA GLU A 667 -11.65 -22.87 -9.82
C GLU A 667 -11.57 -23.96 -10.90
N ASP A 668 -12.10 -25.15 -10.59
CA ASP A 668 -12.29 -26.19 -11.59
C ASP A 668 -13.34 -25.75 -12.63
N GLY A 669 -13.18 -26.17 -13.88
CA GLY A 669 -13.91 -25.64 -15.04
C GLY A 669 -13.25 -24.40 -15.68
N MET A 670 -12.14 -23.91 -15.13
CA MET A 670 -11.33 -22.81 -15.67
C MET A 670 -9.95 -23.29 -16.15
N GLU A 671 -9.81 -24.56 -16.56
CA GLU A 671 -8.53 -25.20 -16.88
C GLU A 671 -7.80 -24.49 -18.04
N GLU A 672 -8.54 -23.99 -19.03
CA GLU A 672 -7.97 -23.24 -20.15
C GLU A 672 -7.36 -21.91 -19.67
N GLU A 673 -8.09 -21.14 -18.85
CA GLU A 673 -7.59 -19.90 -18.26
C GLU A 673 -6.42 -20.16 -17.30
N ALA A 674 -6.44 -21.28 -16.56
CA ALA A 674 -5.36 -21.70 -15.68
C ALA A 674 -4.10 -21.99 -16.48
N CYS A 675 -4.23 -22.72 -17.59
CA CYS A 675 -3.13 -23.00 -18.50
C CYS A 675 -2.57 -21.73 -19.16
N GLU A 676 -3.43 -20.83 -19.62
CA GLU A 676 -3.02 -19.55 -20.22
C GLU A 676 -2.26 -18.65 -19.25
N LYS A 677 -2.78 -18.53 -18.03
CA LYS A 677 -2.15 -17.74 -16.95
C LYS A 677 -1.03 -18.49 -16.21
N ARG A 678 -0.83 -19.77 -16.54
CA ARG A 678 0.19 -20.67 -15.99
C ARG A 678 0.06 -20.90 -14.48
N HIS A 679 -1.16 -21.18 -14.05
CA HIS A 679 -1.51 -21.56 -12.69
C HIS A 679 -2.16 -22.95 -12.65
N SER A 680 -2.50 -23.41 -11.44
CA SER A 680 -3.25 -24.64 -11.23
C SER A 680 -4.73 -24.36 -10.91
N THR A 681 -5.61 -25.27 -11.33
CA THR A 681 -6.95 -25.35 -10.75
C THR A 681 -6.89 -26.06 -9.39
N THR A 682 -8.02 -26.02 -8.68
CA THR A 682 -8.19 -26.69 -7.38
C THR A 682 -7.90 -28.21 -7.45
N SER A 683 -8.57 -28.94 -8.34
CA SER A 683 -8.38 -30.39 -8.48
C SER A 683 -6.98 -30.76 -8.98
N GLN A 684 -6.38 -29.90 -9.81
CA GLN A 684 -5.01 -30.06 -10.28
C GLN A 684 -3.99 -29.96 -9.13
N ALA A 685 -4.15 -28.99 -8.24
CA ALA A 685 -3.31 -28.83 -7.05
C ALA A 685 -3.44 -30.04 -6.09
N ILE A 686 -4.66 -30.50 -5.84
CA ILE A 686 -4.93 -31.71 -5.05
C ILE A 686 -4.27 -32.93 -5.69
N GLY A 687 -4.40 -33.08 -7.01
CA GLY A 687 -3.79 -34.19 -7.75
C GLY A 687 -2.26 -34.24 -7.61
N ILE A 688 -1.60 -33.09 -7.60
CA ILE A 688 -0.15 -33.01 -7.32
C ILE A 688 0.17 -33.48 -5.91
N GLY A 689 -0.59 -33.05 -4.90
CA GLY A 689 -0.39 -33.50 -3.52
C GLY A 689 -0.64 -35.00 -3.32
N MET A 690 -1.66 -35.56 -3.97
CA MET A 690 -1.93 -37.00 -3.93
C MET A 690 -0.81 -37.79 -4.62
N LYS A 691 -0.34 -37.34 -5.78
CA LYS A 691 0.80 -37.96 -6.49
C LYS A 691 2.10 -37.88 -5.69
N MET A 692 2.28 -36.81 -4.91
CA MET A 692 3.39 -36.62 -3.96
C MET A 692 3.31 -37.56 -2.76
N ASN A 693 2.15 -38.19 -2.53
CA ASN A 693 1.82 -38.88 -1.28
C ASN A 693 2.01 -37.95 -0.07
N ALA A 694 1.57 -36.70 -0.21
CA ALA A 694 1.58 -35.74 0.90
C ALA A 694 0.60 -36.19 1.99
N GLU A 695 1.01 -36.03 3.25
CA GLU A 695 0.15 -36.33 4.39
C GLU A 695 -1.00 -35.32 4.46
N PHE A 696 -0.68 -34.03 4.35
CA PHE A 696 -1.64 -32.93 4.27
C PHE A 696 -1.36 -32.01 3.08
N ILE A 697 -2.43 -31.49 2.48
CA ILE A 697 -2.40 -30.56 1.35
C ILE A 697 -3.17 -29.31 1.76
N VAL A 698 -2.51 -28.16 1.79
CA VAL A 698 -3.16 -26.86 2.00
C VAL A 698 -3.15 -26.08 0.69
N LEU A 699 -4.35 -25.76 0.23
CA LEU A 699 -4.55 -24.91 -0.94
C LEU A 699 -4.36 -23.45 -0.54
N ASN A 700 -3.63 -22.71 -1.37
CA ASN A 700 -3.27 -21.32 -1.13
C ASN A 700 -3.34 -20.50 -2.43
N HIS A 701 -3.08 -19.19 -2.34
CA HIS A 701 -2.93 -18.30 -3.48
C HIS A 701 -4.16 -18.22 -4.39
N PHE A 702 -5.34 -17.96 -3.80
CA PHE A 702 -6.62 -17.96 -4.50
C PHE A 702 -6.83 -16.70 -5.33
N SER A 703 -7.40 -16.84 -6.54
CA SER A 703 -7.88 -15.69 -7.30
C SER A 703 -8.99 -14.96 -6.55
N GLN A 704 -8.78 -13.67 -6.34
CA GLN A 704 -9.73 -12.84 -5.61
C GLN A 704 -10.83 -12.26 -6.51
N ARG A 705 -10.76 -12.52 -7.82
CA ARG A 705 -11.82 -12.16 -8.80
C ARG A 705 -13.02 -13.12 -8.71
N TYR A 706 -12.75 -14.35 -8.30
CA TYR A 706 -13.74 -15.43 -8.18
C TYR A 706 -13.82 -15.79 -6.70
N ALA A 707 -14.41 -14.91 -5.89
CA ALA A 707 -14.47 -15.05 -4.44
C ALA A 707 -15.47 -16.15 -4.01
N LYS A 708 -15.22 -17.39 -4.40
CA LYS A 708 -15.94 -18.57 -3.92
C LYS A 708 -14.95 -19.50 -3.23
N ILE A 709 -15.38 -20.11 -2.15
CA ILE A 709 -14.68 -21.26 -1.59
C ILE A 709 -14.75 -22.39 -2.62
N PRO A 710 -13.62 -23.02 -2.97
CA PRO A 710 -13.62 -24.20 -3.81
C PRO A 710 -14.47 -25.31 -3.16
N LEU A 711 -15.39 -25.91 -3.94
CA LEU A 711 -16.17 -27.06 -3.52
C LEU A 711 -15.39 -28.33 -3.87
N PHE A 712 -15.17 -29.21 -2.89
CA PHE A 712 -14.50 -30.50 -3.10
C PHE A 712 -15.52 -31.64 -3.15
N SER A 713 -15.19 -32.72 -3.86
CA SER A 713 -15.94 -33.97 -3.72
C SER A 713 -15.59 -34.67 -2.40
N ASP A 714 -16.53 -35.46 -1.87
CA ASP A 714 -16.38 -36.17 -0.59
C ASP A 714 -15.10 -37.03 -0.52
N ASP A 715 -14.59 -37.49 -1.67
CA ASP A 715 -13.40 -38.33 -1.80
C ASP A 715 -12.08 -37.66 -1.35
N PHE A 716 -12.01 -36.33 -1.22
CA PHE A 716 -10.78 -35.59 -0.93
C PHE A 716 -10.71 -34.99 0.50
N ASN A 717 -11.77 -35.13 1.28
CA ASN A 717 -12.00 -34.33 2.49
C ASN A 717 -11.09 -34.62 3.70
N SER A 718 -10.39 -35.74 3.79
CA SER A 718 -9.59 -36.03 5.00
C SER A 718 -8.19 -35.42 5.01
N LYS A 719 -7.68 -34.97 3.84
CA LYS A 719 -6.27 -34.53 3.68
C LYS A 719 -6.10 -33.14 3.07
N VAL A 720 -7.17 -32.49 2.62
CA VAL A 720 -7.09 -31.21 1.89
C VAL A 720 -7.73 -30.08 2.68
N GLY A 721 -6.98 -29.02 2.98
CA GLY A 721 -7.45 -27.81 3.67
C GLY A 721 -7.31 -26.55 2.82
N ILE A 722 -8.01 -25.49 3.21
CA ILE A 722 -7.94 -24.16 2.57
C ILE A 722 -7.27 -23.19 3.53
N SER A 723 -6.29 -22.42 3.04
CA SER A 723 -5.69 -21.35 3.81
C SER A 723 -6.60 -20.12 3.89
N PHE A 724 -6.53 -19.42 5.02
CA PHE A 724 -7.08 -18.07 5.20
C PHE A 724 -5.99 -17.17 5.78
N ASP A 725 -6.08 -15.87 5.52
CA ASP A 725 -5.22 -14.89 6.20
C ASP A 725 -5.33 -15.07 7.72
N HIS A 726 -4.20 -15.02 8.43
CA HIS A 726 -4.04 -15.22 9.87
C HIS A 726 -4.36 -16.62 10.40
N MET A 727 -4.56 -17.59 9.53
CA MET A 727 -4.68 -19.00 9.92
C MET A 727 -3.35 -19.52 10.46
N ARG A 728 -3.39 -20.22 11.59
CA ARG A 728 -2.27 -20.95 12.19
C ARG A 728 -2.47 -22.45 12.02
N LEU A 729 -1.43 -23.14 11.59
CA LEU A 729 -1.47 -24.59 11.38
C LEU A 729 -0.24 -25.25 12.01
N PHE A 730 -0.47 -26.38 12.66
CA PHE A 730 0.54 -27.15 13.39
C PHE A 730 0.64 -28.56 12.79
N PRO A 731 1.48 -28.81 11.78
CA PRO A 731 1.45 -30.05 11.00
C PRO A 731 1.74 -31.32 11.82
N LEU A 732 2.35 -31.20 13.00
CA LEU A 732 2.68 -32.32 13.88
C LEU A 732 1.65 -32.53 15.01
N LEU A 733 0.76 -31.57 15.23
CA LEU A 733 -0.34 -31.71 16.18
C LEU A 733 -1.57 -32.23 15.43
N THR A 734 -1.74 -33.55 15.53
CA THR A 734 -2.92 -34.38 15.23
C THR A 734 -3.58 -34.22 13.86
N SER A 735 -3.73 -35.35 13.16
CA SER A 735 -4.59 -35.52 11.97
C SER A 735 -6.05 -35.08 12.15
N SER A 736 -6.44 -34.90 13.41
CA SER A 736 -7.79 -34.66 13.89
C SER A 736 -8.21 -33.19 13.79
N VAL A 737 -7.28 -32.24 14.02
CA VAL A 737 -7.53 -30.79 13.86
C VAL A 737 -7.68 -30.42 12.38
N PHE A 738 -6.88 -31.04 11.51
CA PHE A 738 -6.99 -30.87 10.07
C PHE A 738 -8.30 -31.49 9.55
N THR A 739 -8.64 -32.72 9.98
CA THR A 739 -9.93 -33.36 9.65
C THR A 739 -11.13 -32.56 10.20
N SER A 740 -11.00 -31.99 11.39
CA SER A 740 -11.99 -31.08 12.01
C SER A 740 -12.10 -29.79 11.22
N LEU A 741 -11.01 -29.18 10.76
CA LEU A 741 -11.03 -28.00 9.89
C LEU A 741 -11.71 -28.29 8.56
N VAL A 742 -11.46 -29.44 7.95
CA VAL A 742 -12.07 -29.80 6.67
C VAL A 742 -13.54 -30.18 6.81
N ASN A 743 -13.92 -30.91 7.87
CA ASN A 743 -15.32 -31.23 8.14
C ASN A 743 -16.13 -30.02 8.64
N SER A 744 -15.51 -29.11 9.41
CA SER A 744 -16.12 -27.84 9.85
C SER A 744 -16.23 -26.81 8.72
N CYS A 745 -15.25 -26.75 7.81
CA CYS A 745 -15.31 -25.88 6.63
C CYS A 745 -16.21 -26.45 5.52
N ASN A 746 -16.58 -27.74 5.57
CA ASN A 746 -17.60 -28.34 4.70
C ASN A 746 -19.03 -28.11 5.19
N ALA A 747 -19.22 -27.65 6.43
CA ALA A 747 -20.54 -27.34 6.95
C ALA A 747 -21.07 -26.04 6.30
N SER A 748 -22.37 -26.00 6.04
CA SER A 748 -23.05 -25.00 5.21
C SER A 748 -22.86 -23.54 5.65
N ILE A 749 -22.25 -23.30 6.81
CA ILE A 749 -21.82 -22.03 7.41
C ILE A 749 -20.88 -21.22 6.53
N LEU A 750 -19.70 -21.73 6.16
CA LEU A 750 -18.71 -20.91 5.44
C LEU A 750 -19.18 -20.65 4.00
N LEU A 751 -19.93 -21.60 3.44
CA LEU A 751 -20.60 -21.52 2.15
C LEU A 751 -21.77 -20.53 2.15
N SER A 752 -22.60 -20.48 3.18
CA SER A 752 -23.70 -19.49 3.30
C SER A 752 -23.17 -18.09 3.66
N PHE A 753 -22.13 -18.02 4.50
CA PHE A 753 -21.47 -16.79 4.89
C PHE A 753 -20.82 -16.08 3.69
N LEU A 754 -20.15 -16.82 2.78
CA LEU A 754 -19.55 -16.26 1.57
C LEU A 754 -20.50 -16.23 0.36
N ARG A 755 -21.58 -17.02 0.31
CA ARG A 755 -22.65 -16.87 -0.71
C ARG A 755 -23.47 -15.59 -0.50
N ASN A 756 -23.60 -15.13 0.74
CA ASN A 756 -24.29 -13.88 1.09
C ASN A 756 -23.38 -12.65 1.15
N VAL A 757 -22.09 -12.80 0.82
CA VAL A 757 -21.26 -11.68 0.37
C VAL A 757 -21.66 -11.44 -1.09
N PRO A 758 -22.39 -10.35 -1.44
CA PRO A 758 -22.71 -10.04 -2.82
C PRO A 758 -21.46 -10.19 -3.71
N PRO A 759 -21.58 -10.58 -4.99
CA PRO A 759 -20.51 -10.35 -5.94
C PRO A 759 -20.21 -8.84 -5.94
N TYR A 760 -19.25 -8.40 -5.14
CA TYR A 760 -18.96 -6.98 -4.93
C TYR A 760 -18.23 -6.36 -6.13
N PHE A 761 -18.14 -7.10 -7.24
CA PHE A 761 -17.87 -6.58 -8.59
C PHE A 761 -19.18 -6.36 -9.35
N HIS A 762 -19.82 -5.24 -9.08
CA HIS A 762 -20.42 -4.48 -10.18
C HIS A 762 -19.66 -3.15 -10.30
N PRO A 763 -19.01 -2.87 -11.45
CA PRO A 763 -18.27 -1.63 -11.67
C PRO A 763 -19.15 -0.38 -11.76
#